data_AF-A0A930MRU6-F1
#
_entry.id   AF-A0A930MRU6-F1
#
_cell.length_a   1.000
_cell.length_b   1.000
_cell.length_c   1.000
_cell.angle_alpha   90.00
_cell.angle_beta   90.00
_cell.angle_gamma   90.00
#
_symmetry.space_group_name_H-M   'P 1'
#
loop_
_entity.id
_entity.type
_entity.pdbx_description
1 polymer ?
#
loop_
_entity_poly.entity_id
_entity_poly.type
_entity_poly.pdbx_seq_one_letter_code
_entity_poly.pdbx_strand_id
1 'polypeptide(L)'
;MMKKKKKQKVHAEKRCKVQKIRLGYLSADLGEGRLRELLPMFFMAYDAFRYEIYAYHTEIGGDSSRFAEKATVREIGMCTPEEAAALIRRDHLDLLVDLSLDAVSEHHAAVMRQRPAEHIVSLAEHVPAELAVRLPMVEGQEVFPYCYTRIEQDAAYTYRAPLLDTGIPTIGVCGSMTPGESSHFLELLSYLLPAIGDVHLVLPASIAGGLSTEDIEQIAARGSAGSSLDFVDDLSYDTLDVVLGLSVDLVDVCRAAAHGIPLITVEHLVRDRYAKHLLCQLDLSPLCDVQGAAAACLALCADRERLSACHGLLRWRLIDFCDAGAIQFALERAYERILAQGDGRSVAALTGELARAASRQDWDAVLTAAHQLDGHDALSAEQRMSLAWGYHFGGAAPLAARWAISAQGLPTDREGARLYLSISGIVPGTENGVFERVQHGLKRVEEGLSVVPEVRAALLKAYADHAPADSDAELASQCAIAYAREAADPFLQRVYYGAGLLKLNAADVSAQEVYEKSLGYGMLFADVQPYTHWGRRKKDKIRIGYISGDFRQHVMQYFIWPFLAGYDANAFDVYVYSLGKSDQYTDFFKTLVTRWRDLSAHARDMERIAREIHADEVDILFDLAGHTAGTGLAALAWKPAPIQLSGIGYMATSGLKTVDYFVTDHYCDPEGSGSEAFYVEKLLRLTSQFCYNGYTHLPRSTGTPARGRGYIQFASFNQYQKFRDPVLRAWQEIMERVPQSRLLLKNNAYSKPGVVQSAYERLRRLGFDMSRVQFEQATQDYMLRYLDVDIALDTFPWPGGGTTCDALYMGVPVVSYYTERHSTRFTYSLLANIGLSDLASTSLSDYVETAVALAGNLDLLDALHRELRDRMKTSPVMDQERYIREMEECYRAVWNAWESENTSL
;
A
#
# COMPACT_ATOMS: atom_id res chain seq x y z
N MET A 1 29.48 -9.63 49.43
CA MET A 1 29.18 -8.43 50.26
C MET A 1 28.73 -7.31 49.33
N MET A 2 27.43 -7.26 49.00
CA MET A 2 26.84 -6.40 47.97
C MET A 2 26.42 -5.05 48.57
N LYS A 3 26.92 -3.93 48.04
CA LYS A 3 26.40 -2.59 48.34
C LYS A 3 25.25 -2.25 47.37
N LYS A 4 24.02 -2.27 47.90
CA LYS A 4 22.79 -1.77 47.26
C LYS A 4 22.89 -0.26 47.01
N LYS A 5 22.83 0.19 45.75
CA LYS A 5 22.46 1.57 45.41
C LYS A 5 20.93 1.67 45.40
N LYS A 6 20.40 2.54 46.25
CA LYS A 6 18.98 2.88 46.39
C LYS A 6 18.43 3.41 45.05
N LYS A 7 17.44 2.73 44.47
CA LYS A 7 16.47 3.34 43.56
C LYS A 7 15.62 4.31 44.40
N GLN A 8 15.75 5.60 44.16
CA GLN A 8 14.74 6.58 44.56
C GLN A 8 13.45 6.22 43.83
N LYS A 9 12.48 5.68 44.57
CA LYS A 9 11.06 5.72 44.19
C LYS A 9 10.67 7.20 44.20
N VAL A 10 10.69 7.83 43.03
CA VAL A 10 9.86 9.03 42.81
C VAL A 10 8.42 8.55 42.96
N HIS A 11 7.70 9.12 43.92
CA HIS A 11 6.26 8.93 44.04
C HIS A 11 5.65 9.30 42.69
N ALA A 12 5.06 8.31 42.01
CA ALA A 12 4.07 8.56 40.99
C ALA A 12 2.88 9.21 41.70
N GLU A 13 2.87 10.54 41.75
CA GLU A 13 1.65 11.29 41.94
C GLU A 13 0.64 10.75 40.93
N LYS A 14 -0.58 10.47 41.40
CA LYS A 14 -1.71 10.10 40.55
C LYS A 14 -1.85 11.18 39.48
N ARG A 15 -1.34 10.92 38.28
CA ARG A 15 -1.66 11.70 37.07
C ARG A 15 -3.18 11.78 37.01
N CYS A 16 -3.70 12.99 37.16
CA CYS A 16 -5.11 13.26 36.94
C CYS A 16 -5.36 12.94 35.45
N LYS A 17 -5.92 11.77 35.14
CA LYS A 17 -6.30 11.47 33.76
C LYS A 17 -7.33 12.53 33.39
N VAL A 18 -7.06 13.30 32.34
CA VAL A 18 -8.02 14.22 31.74
C VAL A 18 -9.32 13.45 31.50
N GLN A 19 -10.44 14.03 31.91
CA GLN A 19 -11.74 13.47 31.63
C GLN A 19 -11.95 13.55 30.12
N LYS A 20 -12.09 12.39 29.48
CA LYS A 20 -12.37 12.29 28.05
C LYS A 20 -13.79 12.78 27.77
N ILE A 21 -13.97 13.33 26.57
CA ILE A 21 -15.28 13.66 26.01
C ILE A 21 -15.97 12.35 25.62
N ARG A 22 -17.18 12.15 26.13
CA ARG A 22 -18.03 11.00 25.84
C ARG A 22 -18.90 11.29 24.63
N LEU A 23 -18.59 10.63 23.53
CA LEU A 23 -19.23 10.83 22.22
C LEU A 23 -20.08 9.61 21.88
N GLY A 24 -21.36 9.84 21.59
CA GLY A 24 -22.27 8.79 21.14
C GLY A 24 -22.62 8.93 19.66
N TYR A 25 -22.62 7.82 18.93
CA TYR A 25 -23.10 7.73 17.55
C TYR A 25 -24.40 6.93 17.48
N LEU A 26 -25.44 7.54 16.90
CA LEU A 26 -26.76 6.95 16.68
C LEU A 26 -26.90 6.56 15.20
N SER A 27 -27.14 5.29 14.91
CA SER A 27 -27.29 4.81 13.53
C SER A 27 -28.13 3.54 13.46
N ALA A 28 -28.98 3.47 12.43
CA ALA A 28 -29.73 2.28 12.06
C ALA A 28 -28.86 1.26 11.30
N ASP A 29 -27.75 1.70 10.70
CA ASP A 29 -26.97 0.90 9.76
C ASP A 29 -25.76 0.16 10.40
N LEU A 30 -25.68 0.10 11.74
CA LEU A 30 -24.57 -0.56 12.44
C LEU A 30 -24.56 -2.08 12.23
N GLY A 31 -25.74 -2.69 12.20
CA GLY A 31 -25.90 -4.14 12.02
C GLY A 31 -25.82 -4.57 10.55
N GLU A 32 -26.64 -3.96 9.70
CA GLU A 32 -26.74 -4.09 8.23
C GLU A 32 -27.28 -2.76 7.71
N GLY A 33 -27.21 -2.51 6.39
CA GLY A 33 -27.83 -1.31 5.82
C GLY A 33 -26.97 -0.60 4.77
N ARG A 34 -27.55 0.45 4.20
CA ARG A 34 -27.00 1.15 3.04
C ARG A 34 -25.83 2.05 3.41
N LEU A 35 -25.86 2.65 4.61
CA LEU A 35 -24.80 3.56 5.07
C LEU A 35 -23.62 2.84 5.72
N ARG A 36 -23.69 1.51 5.86
CA ARG A 36 -22.75 0.71 6.64
C ARG A 36 -21.28 0.94 6.25
N GLU A 37 -21.00 1.10 4.96
CA GLU A 37 -19.64 1.34 4.45
C GLU A 37 -19.09 2.75 4.76
N LEU A 38 -19.92 3.67 5.24
CA LEU A 38 -19.53 5.02 5.68
C LEU A 38 -19.21 5.09 7.18
N LEU A 39 -19.59 4.07 7.96
CA LEU A 39 -19.48 4.07 9.42
C LEU A 39 -18.09 3.76 10.01
N PRO A 40 -17.20 2.96 9.40
CA PRO A 40 -15.95 2.52 10.05
C PRO A 40 -15.07 3.64 10.58
N MET A 41 -15.01 4.77 9.87
CA MET A 41 -14.16 5.91 10.21
C MET A 41 -14.44 6.46 11.62
N PHE A 42 -15.72 6.58 12.01
CA PHE A 42 -16.14 7.12 13.32
C PHE A 42 -15.63 6.30 14.51
N PHE A 43 -15.32 5.02 14.32
CA PHE A 43 -14.89 4.09 15.37
C PHE A 43 -13.40 3.74 15.30
N MET A 44 -12.74 4.02 14.17
CA MET A 44 -11.37 3.59 13.91
C MET A 44 -10.36 4.74 13.85
N ALA A 45 -10.78 5.94 13.44
CA ALA A 45 -9.89 7.07 13.16
C ALA A 45 -9.96 8.21 14.20
N TYR A 46 -10.81 8.08 15.23
CA TYR A 46 -11.04 9.12 16.23
C TYR A 46 -9.84 9.40 17.13
N ASP A 47 -9.76 10.61 17.68
CA ASP A 47 -8.74 10.98 18.66
C ASP A 47 -8.99 10.29 20.01
N ALA A 48 -8.36 9.14 20.19
CA ALA A 48 -8.43 8.37 21.43
C ALA A 48 -7.79 9.05 22.65
N PHE A 49 -7.10 10.19 22.53
CA PHE A 49 -6.69 11.00 23.68
C PHE A 49 -7.86 11.84 24.21
N ARG A 50 -8.72 12.30 23.30
CA ARG A 50 -9.82 13.23 23.60
C ARG A 50 -11.13 12.51 23.85
N TYR A 51 -11.44 11.48 23.07
CA TYR A 51 -12.78 10.89 23.05
C TYR A 51 -12.84 9.47 23.63
N GLU A 52 -14.01 9.16 24.18
CA GLU A 52 -14.53 7.83 24.49
C GLU A 52 -15.81 7.62 23.67
N ILE A 53 -15.87 6.55 22.86
CA ILE A 53 -16.93 6.35 21.87
C ILE A 53 -17.98 5.35 22.35
N TYR A 54 -19.25 5.70 22.14
CA TYR A 54 -20.44 4.88 22.33
C TYR A 54 -21.18 4.76 21.00
N ALA A 55 -21.74 3.60 20.71
CA ALA A 55 -22.54 3.35 19.50
C ALA A 55 -23.93 2.85 19.91
N TYR A 56 -24.97 3.36 19.27
CA TYR A 56 -26.35 3.01 19.54
C TYR A 56 -27.00 2.53 18.24
N HIS A 57 -27.21 1.21 18.15
CA HIS A 57 -27.86 0.55 17.01
C HIS A 57 -29.38 0.59 17.20
N THR A 58 -30.07 1.23 16.27
CA THR A 58 -31.51 1.57 16.37
C THR A 58 -32.41 0.64 15.56
N GLU A 59 -31.85 -0.34 14.84
CA GLU A 59 -32.61 -1.38 14.17
C GLU A 59 -32.38 -2.77 14.78
N ILE A 60 -33.14 -3.76 14.32
CA ILE A 60 -33.10 -5.13 14.83
C ILE A 60 -32.31 -5.99 13.84
N GLY A 61 -31.26 -6.65 14.33
CA GLY A 61 -30.51 -7.63 13.54
C GLY A 61 -29.26 -7.05 12.86
N GLY A 62 -28.58 -7.91 12.10
CA GLY A 62 -27.26 -7.66 11.53
C GLY A 62 -26.11 -7.86 12.53
N ASP A 63 -24.88 -7.78 12.04
CA ASP A 63 -23.66 -8.00 12.82
C ASP A 63 -22.99 -6.67 13.22
N SER A 64 -23.32 -6.13 14.39
CA SER A 64 -22.69 -4.92 14.93
C SER A 64 -21.32 -5.18 15.60
N SER A 65 -20.86 -6.45 15.66
CA SER A 65 -19.67 -6.83 16.43
C SER A 65 -18.38 -6.17 15.95
N ARG A 66 -18.28 -5.86 14.65
CA ARG A 66 -17.11 -5.16 14.06
C ARG A 66 -16.86 -3.78 14.68
N PHE A 67 -17.88 -3.12 15.22
CA PHE A 67 -17.74 -1.81 15.86
C PHE A 67 -17.47 -1.91 17.36
N ALA A 68 -17.63 -3.10 17.96
CA ALA A 68 -17.51 -3.33 19.40
C ALA A 68 -16.06 -3.47 19.91
N GLU A 69 -15.06 -3.57 19.02
CA GLU A 69 -13.65 -3.68 19.44
C GLU A 69 -13.12 -2.39 20.11
N LYS A 70 -13.65 -1.22 19.72
CA LYS A 70 -13.16 0.09 20.16
C LYS A 70 -14.24 1.03 20.71
N ALA A 71 -15.50 0.63 20.68
CA ALA A 71 -16.61 1.41 21.19
C ALA A 71 -17.55 0.55 22.05
N THR A 72 -18.25 1.20 22.97
CA THR A 72 -19.35 0.54 23.70
C THR A 72 -20.58 0.53 22.80
N VAL A 73 -20.93 -0.63 22.25
CA VAL A 73 -22.10 -0.79 21.39
C VAL A 73 -23.32 -1.17 22.23
N ARG A 74 -24.45 -0.50 21.98
CA ARG A 74 -25.74 -0.76 22.60
C ARG A 74 -26.81 -0.98 21.54
N GLU A 75 -27.51 -2.08 21.66
CA GLU A 75 -28.69 -2.41 20.85
C GLU A 75 -29.91 -1.74 21.49
N ILE A 76 -30.52 -0.77 20.80
CA ILE A 76 -31.68 -0.01 21.27
C ILE A 76 -32.88 -0.08 20.32
N GLY A 77 -32.79 -0.80 19.21
CA GLY A 77 -33.89 -0.88 18.22
C GLY A 77 -35.20 -1.50 18.71
N MET A 78 -35.16 -2.28 19.80
CA MET A 78 -36.37 -2.82 20.46
C MET A 78 -36.93 -1.92 21.57
N CYS A 79 -36.21 -0.87 21.95
CA CYS A 79 -36.59 0.02 23.04
C CYS A 79 -37.67 1.01 22.57
N THR A 80 -38.55 1.43 23.48
CA THR A 80 -39.32 2.66 23.25
C THR A 80 -38.37 3.87 23.21
N PRO A 81 -38.75 4.99 22.57
CA PRO A 81 -37.91 6.19 22.55
C PRO A 81 -37.49 6.68 23.94
N GLU A 82 -38.35 6.54 24.95
CA GLU A 82 -38.08 6.88 26.34
C GLU A 82 -37.05 5.94 26.99
N GLU A 83 -37.16 4.64 26.72
CA GLU A 83 -36.21 3.62 27.20
C GLU A 83 -34.83 3.80 26.56
N ALA A 84 -34.79 4.00 25.24
CA ALA A 84 -33.58 4.31 24.49
C ALA A 84 -32.91 5.57 25.04
N ALA A 85 -33.65 6.65 25.22
CA ALA A 85 -33.14 7.89 25.80
C ALA A 85 -32.64 7.69 27.24
N ALA A 86 -33.31 6.89 28.06
CA ALA A 86 -32.85 6.56 29.40
C ALA A 86 -31.55 5.75 29.41
N LEU A 87 -31.36 4.83 28.46
CA LEU A 87 -30.11 4.10 28.28
C LEU A 87 -28.97 5.05 27.88
N ILE A 88 -29.20 5.93 26.90
CA ILE A 88 -28.20 6.92 26.47
C ILE A 88 -27.80 7.84 27.63
N ARG A 89 -28.75 8.33 28.45
CA ARG A 89 -28.45 9.17 29.61
C ARG A 89 -27.55 8.49 30.67
N ARG A 90 -27.60 7.16 30.78
CA ARG A 90 -26.73 6.41 31.71
C ARG A 90 -25.26 6.44 31.30
N ASP A 91 -24.98 6.71 30.03
CA ASP A 91 -23.63 6.86 29.53
C ASP A 91 -23.07 8.28 29.73
N HIS A 92 -23.88 9.23 30.21
CA HIS A 92 -23.44 10.61 30.49
C HIS A 92 -22.66 11.21 29.31
N LEU A 93 -23.25 11.16 28.12
CA LEU A 93 -22.63 11.69 26.90
C LEU A 93 -22.53 13.22 26.97
N ASP A 94 -21.38 13.74 26.54
CA ASP A 94 -21.19 15.17 26.30
C ASP A 94 -21.81 15.56 24.94
N LEU A 95 -21.70 14.67 23.95
CA LEU A 95 -22.23 14.88 22.59
C LEU A 95 -22.85 13.60 22.03
N LEU A 96 -24.07 13.71 21.50
CA LEU A 96 -24.73 12.66 20.71
C LEU A 96 -24.80 13.11 19.24
N VAL A 97 -24.38 12.23 18.33
CA VAL A 97 -24.35 12.48 16.89
C VAL A 97 -25.23 11.46 16.17
N ASP A 98 -26.25 11.95 15.47
CA ASP A 98 -27.05 11.17 14.53
C ASP A 98 -26.32 11.07 13.18
N LEU A 99 -26.06 9.84 12.74
CA LEU A 99 -25.28 9.53 11.53
C LEU A 99 -26.13 9.39 10.27
N SER A 100 -27.44 9.70 10.34
CA SER A 100 -28.35 9.68 9.19
C SER A 100 -27.85 10.61 8.07
N LEU A 101 -28.00 10.18 6.81
CA LEU A 101 -27.48 10.89 5.64
C LEU A 101 -28.44 11.97 5.10
N ASP A 102 -29.66 11.57 4.76
CA ASP A 102 -30.65 12.46 4.13
C ASP A 102 -31.63 13.02 5.17
N ALA A 103 -32.48 12.16 5.74
CA ALA A 103 -33.45 12.52 6.75
C ALA A 103 -33.31 11.66 8.01
N VAL A 104 -33.61 12.27 9.14
CA VAL A 104 -33.66 11.59 10.44
C VAL A 104 -34.90 10.68 10.49
N SER A 105 -34.71 9.40 10.83
CA SER A 105 -35.83 8.47 11.01
C SER A 105 -36.78 8.93 12.13
N GLU A 106 -38.07 8.54 12.06
CA GLU A 106 -39.04 8.92 13.09
C GLU A 106 -38.60 8.44 14.48
N HIS A 107 -38.01 7.24 14.56
CA HIS A 107 -37.48 6.69 15.80
C HIS A 107 -36.32 7.53 16.35
N HIS A 108 -35.33 7.88 15.51
CA HIS A 108 -34.22 8.77 15.91
C HIS A 108 -34.74 10.12 16.39
N ALA A 109 -35.66 10.71 15.64
CA ALA A 109 -36.28 11.98 16.00
C ALA A 109 -37.01 11.89 17.35
N ALA A 110 -37.75 10.81 17.60
CA ALA A 110 -38.43 10.57 18.87
C ALA A 110 -37.45 10.44 20.04
N VAL A 111 -36.35 9.70 19.87
CA VAL A 111 -35.28 9.58 20.87
C VAL A 111 -34.63 10.94 21.14
N MET A 112 -34.28 11.70 20.10
CA MET A 112 -33.62 13.01 20.25
C MET A 112 -34.53 14.07 20.91
N ARG A 113 -35.85 14.03 20.68
CA ARG A 113 -36.81 14.92 21.40
C ARG A 113 -36.78 14.73 22.91
N GLN A 114 -36.41 13.54 23.39
CA GLN A 114 -36.24 13.29 24.82
C GLN A 114 -34.98 13.98 25.40
N ARG A 115 -34.13 14.60 24.57
CA ARG A 115 -32.87 15.24 24.98
C ARG A 115 -31.99 14.30 25.81
N PRO A 116 -31.52 13.18 25.23
CA PRO A 116 -30.72 12.19 25.95
C PRO A 116 -29.27 12.63 26.25
N ALA A 117 -28.78 13.69 25.60
CA ALA A 117 -27.48 14.31 25.83
C ALA A 117 -27.61 15.85 25.83
N GLU A 118 -26.62 16.54 26.40
CA GLU A 118 -26.59 18.01 26.46
C GLU A 118 -26.48 18.62 25.06
N HIS A 119 -25.52 18.13 24.27
CA HIS A 119 -25.35 18.51 22.88
C HIS A 119 -25.82 17.39 21.95
N ILE A 120 -26.61 17.74 20.94
CA ILE A 120 -27.11 16.80 19.93
C ILE A 120 -26.88 17.39 18.54
N VAL A 121 -26.19 16.63 17.70
CA VAL A 121 -25.85 16.97 16.31
C VAL A 121 -26.45 15.93 15.39
N SER A 122 -26.88 16.34 14.20
CA SER A 122 -27.24 15.42 13.13
C SER A 122 -26.42 15.75 11.90
N LEU A 123 -25.93 14.70 11.24
CA LEU A 123 -25.26 14.78 9.94
C LEU A 123 -26.25 14.84 8.77
N ALA A 124 -27.56 14.65 9.04
CA ALA A 124 -28.58 14.60 8.01
C ALA A 124 -28.68 15.93 7.25
N GLU A 125 -28.87 15.87 5.93
CA GLU A 125 -29.12 17.06 5.11
C GLU A 125 -30.39 17.78 5.56
N HIS A 126 -31.44 17.01 5.86
CA HIS A 126 -32.76 17.49 6.27
C HIS A 126 -33.00 17.23 7.75
N VAL A 127 -32.47 18.11 8.60
CA VAL A 127 -32.69 18.11 10.06
C VAL A 127 -33.69 19.20 10.49
N PRO A 128 -34.76 18.86 11.25
CA PRO A 128 -35.61 19.84 11.90
C PRO A 128 -34.85 20.67 12.94
N ALA A 129 -34.95 22.00 12.87
CA ALA A 129 -34.15 22.94 13.66
C ALA A 129 -34.24 22.75 15.20
N GLU A 130 -35.33 22.17 15.68
CA GLU A 130 -35.59 21.96 17.12
C GLU A 130 -34.97 20.67 17.67
N LEU A 131 -34.56 19.74 16.80
CA LEU A 131 -34.10 18.41 17.17
C LEU A 131 -32.59 18.34 17.44
N ALA A 132 -31.79 18.88 16.52
CA ALA A 132 -30.33 18.81 16.58
C ALA A 132 -29.70 20.01 15.86
N VAL A 133 -28.46 20.33 16.23
CA VAL A 133 -27.67 21.37 15.57
C VAL A 133 -26.97 20.76 14.35
N ARG A 134 -26.85 21.53 13.26
CA ARG A 134 -25.99 21.14 12.12
C ARG A 134 -24.52 21.28 12.49
N LEU A 135 -23.64 20.55 11.81
CA LEU A 135 -22.20 20.73 11.98
C LEU A 135 -21.79 22.18 11.69
N PRO A 136 -21.06 22.85 12.60
CA PRO A 136 -20.51 24.17 12.34
C PRO A 136 -19.37 24.09 11.33
N MET A 137 -19.11 25.21 10.65
CA MET A 137 -17.94 25.37 9.79
C MET A 137 -16.65 25.39 10.62
N VAL A 138 -15.57 24.90 10.02
CA VAL A 138 -14.21 24.96 10.58
C VAL A 138 -13.38 25.87 9.69
N GLU A 139 -12.87 26.97 10.25
CA GLU A 139 -12.08 27.97 9.50
C GLU A 139 -12.81 28.50 8.24
N GLY A 140 -14.13 28.66 8.35
CA GLY A 140 -14.99 29.13 7.25
C GLY A 140 -15.27 28.08 6.16
N GLN A 141 -14.86 26.84 6.35
CA GLN A 141 -15.13 25.73 5.42
C GLN A 141 -16.18 24.77 6.00
N GLU A 142 -17.04 24.26 5.13
CA GLU A 142 -17.98 23.18 5.48
C GLU A 142 -17.23 21.86 5.69
N VAL A 143 -17.69 21.05 6.65
CA VAL A 143 -17.08 19.76 6.98
C VAL A 143 -17.82 18.64 6.26
N PHE A 144 -17.09 17.85 5.46
CA PHE A 144 -17.56 16.60 4.89
C PHE A 144 -17.38 15.47 5.92
N PRO A 145 -18.44 14.83 6.44
CA PRO A 145 -18.31 13.98 7.64
C PRO A 145 -18.21 12.48 7.35
N TYR A 146 -18.29 12.05 6.08
CA TYR A 146 -18.34 10.63 5.72
C TYR A 146 -17.07 10.16 5.02
N CYS A 147 -16.73 8.87 5.19
CA CYS A 147 -15.58 8.26 4.55
C CYS A 147 -15.96 6.87 4.06
N TYR A 148 -15.86 6.63 2.75
CA TYR A 148 -16.23 5.34 2.16
C TYR A 148 -15.16 4.29 2.39
N THR A 149 -15.49 3.22 3.12
CA THR A 149 -14.59 2.12 3.46
C THR A 149 -15.30 0.79 3.22
N ARG A 150 -14.85 0.03 2.22
CA ARG A 150 -15.42 -1.31 1.96
C ARG A 150 -15.12 -2.27 3.10
N ILE A 151 -16.18 -2.90 3.60
CA ILE A 151 -16.14 -3.84 4.73
C ILE A 151 -15.76 -5.25 4.26
N GLU A 152 -16.11 -5.60 3.02
CA GLU A 152 -15.72 -6.82 2.34
C GLU A 152 -14.88 -6.45 1.11
N GLN A 153 -13.62 -6.88 1.10
CA GLN A 153 -12.75 -6.75 -0.07
C GLN A 153 -13.02 -7.92 -1.00
N ASP A 154 -14.12 -7.88 -1.76
CA ASP A 154 -14.19 -8.76 -2.91
C ASP A 154 -13.09 -8.32 -3.89
N ALA A 155 -12.10 -9.20 -4.04
CA ALA A 155 -10.90 -9.00 -4.84
C ALA A 155 -11.19 -8.96 -6.35
N ALA A 156 -12.45 -9.12 -6.75
CA ALA A 156 -12.93 -9.14 -8.12
C ALA A 156 -13.07 -7.72 -8.71
N TYR A 157 -12.00 -6.92 -8.66
CA TYR A 157 -11.94 -5.76 -9.56
C TYR A 157 -11.61 -6.29 -10.96
N THR A 158 -12.67 -6.46 -11.76
CA THR A 158 -12.54 -6.78 -13.18
C THR A 158 -12.57 -5.48 -13.97
N TYR A 159 -11.42 -4.84 -14.13
CA TYR A 159 -11.34 -3.72 -15.08
C TYR A 159 -11.70 -4.24 -16.48
N ARG A 160 -12.70 -3.63 -17.10
CA ARG A 160 -12.89 -3.67 -18.56
C ARG A 160 -12.36 -2.38 -19.18
N ALA A 161 -11.80 -2.53 -20.37
CA ALA A 161 -11.61 -1.40 -21.26
C ALA A 161 -12.99 -1.04 -21.83
N PRO A 162 -13.51 0.19 -21.63
CA PRO A 162 -14.88 0.53 -21.99
C PRO A 162 -15.14 0.40 -23.50
N LEU A 163 -16.35 -0.01 -23.89
CA LEU A 163 -16.84 -0.04 -25.28
C LEU A 163 -16.00 -0.80 -26.34
N LEU A 164 -14.89 -1.46 -25.98
CA LEU A 164 -13.99 -2.09 -26.95
C LEU A 164 -14.36 -3.54 -27.28
N ASP A 165 -15.08 -4.24 -26.41
CA ASP A 165 -15.37 -5.66 -26.59
C ASP A 165 -16.67 -5.91 -27.41
N THR A 166 -17.69 -5.04 -27.29
CA THR A 166 -18.99 -5.17 -27.97
C THR A 166 -19.33 -4.03 -28.93
N GLY A 167 -18.75 -2.83 -28.71
CA GLY A 167 -19.09 -1.62 -29.47
C GLY A 167 -20.47 -1.01 -29.16
N ILE A 168 -21.25 -1.63 -28.26
CA ILE A 168 -22.59 -1.19 -27.83
C ILE A 168 -22.49 -0.74 -26.37
N PRO A 169 -22.83 0.51 -26.03
CA PRO A 169 -22.83 0.99 -24.64
C PRO A 169 -23.80 0.24 -23.74
N THR A 170 -23.34 -0.11 -22.55
CA THR A 170 -24.19 -0.61 -21.46
C THR A 170 -24.40 0.49 -20.43
N ILE A 171 -25.64 0.97 -20.32
CA ILE A 171 -26.02 2.07 -19.44
C ILE A 171 -26.90 1.51 -18.31
N GLY A 172 -26.45 1.70 -17.07
CA GLY A 172 -27.25 1.40 -15.89
C GLY A 172 -28.01 2.63 -15.39
N VAL A 173 -29.04 2.42 -14.56
CA VAL A 173 -29.70 3.49 -13.80
C VAL A 173 -29.59 3.20 -12.31
N CYS A 174 -29.09 4.15 -11.52
CA CYS A 174 -28.91 4.02 -10.07
C CYS A 174 -29.75 5.05 -9.29
N GLY A 175 -29.81 4.85 -7.97
CA GLY A 175 -30.69 5.59 -7.07
C GLY A 175 -32.08 4.96 -6.94
N SER A 176 -33.12 5.79 -6.92
CA SER A 176 -34.50 5.35 -6.72
C SER A 176 -35.50 6.26 -7.43
N MET A 177 -36.65 5.71 -7.84
CA MET A 177 -37.71 6.48 -8.49
C MET A 177 -38.69 7.06 -7.47
N THR A 178 -38.70 8.38 -7.28
CA THR A 178 -39.70 9.07 -6.44
C THR A 178 -40.91 9.55 -7.26
N PRO A 179 -42.06 9.87 -6.62
CA PRO A 179 -43.25 10.32 -7.34
C PRO A 179 -43.00 11.56 -8.20
N GLY A 180 -43.20 11.42 -9.52
CA GLY A 180 -43.02 12.51 -10.50
C GLY A 180 -41.69 12.49 -11.26
N GLU A 181 -40.70 11.71 -10.81
CA GLU A 181 -39.41 11.59 -11.51
C GLU A 181 -39.46 10.74 -12.77
N SER A 182 -40.49 9.89 -12.95
CA SER A 182 -40.67 9.11 -14.19
C SER A 182 -40.74 10.01 -15.43
N SER A 183 -41.37 11.18 -15.31
CA SER A 183 -41.44 12.18 -16.38
C SER A 183 -40.06 12.72 -16.78
N HIS A 184 -39.21 13.05 -15.81
CA HIS A 184 -37.83 13.52 -16.03
C HIS A 184 -36.96 12.42 -16.64
N PHE A 185 -37.13 11.17 -16.19
CA PHE A 185 -36.42 10.04 -16.76
C PHE A 185 -36.82 9.76 -18.22
N LEU A 186 -38.13 9.77 -18.51
CA LEU A 186 -38.63 9.63 -19.88
C LEU A 186 -38.20 10.80 -20.76
N GLU A 187 -38.11 12.01 -20.23
CA GLU A 187 -37.59 13.17 -20.94
C GLU A 187 -36.10 13.00 -21.27
N LEU A 188 -35.28 12.59 -20.29
CA LEU A 188 -33.86 12.28 -20.51
C LEU A 188 -33.69 11.23 -21.62
N LEU A 189 -34.43 10.13 -21.53
CA LEU A 189 -34.37 9.06 -22.53
C LEU A 189 -34.90 9.51 -23.91
N SER A 190 -35.78 10.51 -23.97
CA SER A 190 -36.24 11.11 -25.24
C SER A 190 -35.12 11.78 -26.02
N TYR A 191 -34.13 12.34 -25.32
CA TYR A 191 -32.95 12.95 -25.92
C TYR A 191 -31.85 11.90 -26.18
N LEU A 192 -31.70 10.91 -25.29
CA LEU A 192 -30.62 9.93 -25.34
C LEU A 192 -30.83 8.84 -26.39
N LEU A 193 -31.95 8.11 -26.33
CA LEU A 193 -32.15 6.88 -27.11
C LEU A 193 -32.12 7.11 -28.64
N PRO A 194 -32.76 8.18 -29.18
CA PRO A 194 -32.70 8.42 -30.63
C PRO A 194 -31.30 8.79 -31.14
N ALA A 195 -30.42 9.28 -30.26
CA ALA A 195 -29.11 9.80 -30.63
C ALA A 195 -27.96 8.79 -30.40
N ILE A 196 -28.11 7.84 -29.47
CA ILE A 196 -27.04 6.91 -29.09
C ILE A 196 -26.90 5.70 -30.04
N GLY A 197 -27.97 5.33 -30.74
CA GLY A 197 -28.01 4.14 -31.60
C GLY A 197 -28.36 2.87 -30.82
N ASP A 198 -27.60 1.79 -31.00
CA ASP A 198 -27.76 0.55 -30.23
C ASP A 198 -27.26 0.77 -28.79
N VAL A 199 -28.00 0.29 -27.80
CA VAL A 199 -27.67 0.47 -26.37
C VAL A 199 -28.27 -0.65 -25.54
N HIS A 200 -27.54 -1.13 -24.53
CA HIS A 200 -28.04 -2.02 -23.48
C HIS A 200 -28.40 -1.19 -22.26
N LEU A 201 -29.70 -1.06 -21.96
CA LEU A 201 -30.19 -0.31 -20.81
C LEU A 201 -30.57 -1.27 -19.67
N VAL A 202 -29.96 -1.09 -18.49
CA VAL A 202 -30.16 -1.96 -17.32
C VAL A 202 -30.87 -1.19 -16.21
N LEU A 203 -32.06 -1.65 -15.81
CA LEU A 203 -32.89 -1.03 -14.77
C LEU A 203 -33.02 -1.96 -13.55
N PRO A 204 -32.56 -1.54 -12.36
CA PRO A 204 -32.81 -2.29 -11.14
C PRO A 204 -34.26 -2.14 -10.67
N ALA A 205 -34.70 -3.02 -9.77
CA ALA A 205 -36.06 -3.03 -9.23
C ALA A 205 -36.47 -1.68 -8.60
N SER A 206 -35.51 -0.96 -7.98
CA SER A 206 -35.73 0.37 -7.37
C SER A 206 -36.12 1.48 -8.36
N ILE A 207 -35.84 1.27 -9.65
CA ILE A 207 -36.17 2.18 -10.75
C ILE A 207 -37.39 1.66 -11.50
N ALA A 208 -37.37 0.37 -11.86
CA ALA A 208 -38.42 -0.26 -12.65
C ALA A 208 -39.80 -0.23 -11.95
N GLY A 209 -39.83 -0.37 -10.62
CA GLY A 209 -41.08 -0.34 -9.85
C GLY A 209 -41.83 1.01 -9.90
N GLY A 210 -41.17 2.10 -10.30
CA GLY A 210 -41.79 3.41 -10.48
C GLY A 210 -42.26 3.71 -11.90
N LEU A 211 -42.12 2.76 -12.84
CA LEU A 211 -42.56 2.90 -14.23
C LEU A 211 -43.88 2.16 -14.46
N SER A 212 -44.80 2.79 -15.19
CA SER A 212 -46.00 2.14 -15.68
C SER A 212 -45.72 1.29 -16.92
N THR A 213 -46.66 0.42 -17.30
CA THR A 213 -46.57 -0.35 -18.54
C THR A 213 -46.44 0.57 -19.76
N GLU A 214 -47.15 1.71 -19.75
CA GLU A 214 -47.08 2.71 -20.83
C GLU A 214 -45.68 3.35 -20.92
N ASP A 215 -45.05 3.64 -19.78
CA ASP A 215 -43.70 4.19 -19.74
C ASP A 215 -42.69 3.21 -20.35
N ILE A 216 -42.80 1.92 -20.03
CA ILE A 216 -41.93 0.87 -20.59
C ILE A 216 -42.13 0.74 -22.11
N GLU A 217 -43.37 0.79 -22.59
CA GLU A 217 -43.68 0.79 -24.02
C GLU A 217 -43.09 2.02 -24.74
N GLN A 218 -43.15 3.20 -24.10
CA GLN A 218 -42.54 4.41 -24.64
C GLN A 218 -41.01 4.31 -24.73
N ILE A 219 -40.36 3.71 -23.74
CA ILE A 219 -38.90 3.46 -23.75
C ILE A 219 -38.55 2.53 -24.90
N ALA A 220 -39.24 1.38 -25.01
CA ALA A 220 -39.02 0.40 -26.07
C ALA A 220 -39.25 0.99 -27.47
N ALA A 221 -40.28 1.84 -27.64
CA ALA A 221 -40.59 2.48 -28.92
C ALA A 221 -39.53 3.49 -29.39
N ARG A 222 -38.69 4.00 -28.48
CA ARG A 222 -37.62 4.97 -28.77
C ARG A 222 -36.25 4.32 -28.97
N GLY A 223 -36.08 3.07 -28.53
CA GLY A 223 -34.86 2.30 -28.75
C GLY A 223 -34.67 1.96 -30.23
N SER A 224 -33.44 1.65 -30.60
CA SER A 224 -33.12 1.12 -31.93
C SER A 224 -33.34 -0.41 -31.95
N ALA A 225 -33.28 -1.01 -33.14
CA ALA A 225 -33.53 -2.45 -33.28
C ALA A 225 -32.48 -3.34 -32.58
N GLY A 226 -31.26 -2.83 -32.35
CA GLY A 226 -30.20 -3.53 -31.62
C GLY A 226 -30.14 -3.19 -30.13
N SER A 227 -31.03 -2.32 -29.63
CA SER A 227 -31.10 -2.01 -28.19
C SER A 227 -31.74 -3.14 -27.37
N SER A 228 -31.30 -3.30 -26.12
CA SER A 228 -31.98 -4.13 -25.11
C SER A 228 -32.38 -3.31 -23.88
N LEU A 229 -33.43 -3.77 -23.20
CA LEU A 229 -33.88 -3.26 -21.92
C LEU A 229 -33.97 -4.43 -20.94
N ASP A 230 -33.07 -4.44 -19.95
CA ASP A 230 -32.92 -5.53 -18.99
C ASP A 230 -33.36 -5.07 -17.59
N PHE A 231 -34.19 -5.89 -16.94
CA PHE A 231 -34.63 -5.67 -15.57
C PHE A 231 -33.89 -6.61 -14.64
N VAL A 232 -33.27 -6.05 -13.60
CA VAL A 232 -32.48 -6.80 -12.62
C VAL A 232 -32.95 -6.49 -11.19
N ASP A 233 -32.67 -7.38 -10.26
CA ASP A 233 -32.96 -7.11 -8.85
C ASP A 233 -32.04 -5.99 -8.33
N ASP A 234 -30.73 -6.14 -8.53
CA ASP A 234 -29.69 -5.18 -8.16
C ASP A 234 -28.77 -4.87 -9.35
N LEU A 235 -28.28 -3.63 -9.37
CA LEU A 235 -27.39 -3.16 -10.43
C LEU A 235 -25.97 -3.72 -10.27
N SER A 236 -25.52 -4.53 -11.22
CA SER A 236 -24.13 -5.01 -11.29
C SER A 236 -23.25 -4.00 -12.05
N TYR A 237 -22.43 -3.26 -11.30
CA TYR A 237 -21.53 -2.24 -11.88
C TYR A 237 -20.43 -2.82 -12.77
N ASP A 238 -20.11 -4.10 -12.66
CA ASP A 238 -19.01 -4.74 -13.40
C ASP A 238 -19.29 -4.88 -14.91
N THR A 239 -20.53 -4.62 -15.32
CA THR A 239 -20.97 -4.74 -16.71
C THR A 239 -21.27 -3.39 -17.38
N LEU A 240 -21.24 -2.29 -16.62
CA LEU A 240 -21.69 -0.98 -17.09
C LEU A 240 -20.53 -0.18 -17.68
N ASP A 241 -20.83 0.63 -18.69
CA ASP A 241 -19.95 1.69 -19.19
C ASP A 241 -20.26 3.02 -18.48
N VAL A 242 -21.55 3.34 -18.32
CA VAL A 242 -22.01 4.60 -17.72
C VAL A 242 -23.22 4.31 -16.82
N VAL A 243 -23.40 5.10 -15.76
CA VAL A 243 -24.63 5.05 -14.96
C VAL A 243 -25.34 6.41 -14.94
N LEU A 244 -26.65 6.39 -15.17
CA LEU A 244 -27.53 7.55 -15.01
C LEU A 244 -28.08 7.58 -13.58
N GLY A 245 -28.08 8.75 -12.96
CA GLY A 245 -28.57 8.95 -11.60
C GLY A 245 -30.00 9.49 -11.57
N LEU A 246 -30.89 8.82 -10.83
CA LEU A 246 -32.20 9.34 -10.44
C LEU A 246 -32.30 9.36 -8.91
N SER A 247 -32.52 10.54 -8.33
CA SER A 247 -32.66 10.68 -6.88
C SER A 247 -31.50 10.03 -6.13
N VAL A 248 -30.26 10.30 -6.58
CA VAL A 248 -29.04 9.65 -6.10
C VAL A 248 -28.55 10.26 -4.79
N ASP A 249 -28.05 9.39 -3.91
CA ASP A 249 -27.42 9.75 -2.64
C ASP A 249 -25.90 9.54 -2.66
N LEU A 250 -25.23 9.89 -1.56
CA LEU A 250 -23.79 9.72 -1.42
C LEU A 250 -23.34 8.26 -1.65
N VAL A 251 -24.15 7.27 -1.27
CA VAL A 251 -23.82 5.85 -1.40
C VAL A 251 -23.84 5.42 -2.86
N ASP A 252 -24.78 5.92 -3.67
CA ASP A 252 -24.80 5.66 -5.12
C ASP A 252 -23.52 6.16 -5.80
N VAL A 253 -23.08 7.38 -5.45
CA VAL A 253 -21.86 7.98 -5.99
C VAL A 253 -20.63 7.16 -5.59
N CYS A 254 -20.52 6.80 -4.31
CA CYS A 254 -19.43 5.96 -3.81
C CYS A 254 -19.38 4.59 -4.48
N ARG A 255 -20.53 3.92 -4.66
CA ARG A 255 -20.59 2.60 -5.32
C ARG A 255 -20.17 2.70 -6.78
N ALA A 256 -20.72 3.65 -7.55
CA ALA A 256 -20.33 3.85 -8.93
C ALA A 256 -18.82 4.12 -9.06
N ALA A 257 -18.29 5.07 -8.28
CA ALA A 257 -16.87 5.40 -8.30
C ALA A 257 -15.98 4.25 -7.84
N ALA A 258 -16.38 3.44 -6.85
CA ALA A 258 -15.62 2.28 -6.39
C ALA A 258 -15.44 1.20 -7.47
N HIS A 259 -16.37 1.10 -8.43
CA HIS A 259 -16.25 0.25 -9.61
C HIS A 259 -15.65 0.98 -10.83
N GLY A 260 -15.30 2.25 -10.70
CA GLY A 260 -14.76 3.07 -11.79
C GLY A 260 -15.82 3.59 -12.76
N ILE A 261 -17.11 3.48 -12.45
CA ILE A 261 -18.18 3.83 -13.40
C ILE A 261 -18.56 5.31 -13.23
N PRO A 262 -18.53 6.12 -14.31
CA PRO A 262 -18.96 7.52 -14.25
C PRO A 262 -20.48 7.62 -14.06
N LEU A 263 -20.89 8.37 -13.03
CA LEU A 263 -22.28 8.69 -12.74
C LEU A 263 -22.65 10.06 -13.34
N ILE A 264 -23.67 10.07 -14.20
CA ILE A 264 -24.21 11.28 -14.82
C ILE A 264 -25.60 11.56 -14.24
N THR A 265 -25.80 12.76 -13.70
CA THR A 265 -27.06 13.18 -13.09
C THR A 265 -27.24 14.70 -13.21
N VAL A 266 -28.40 15.20 -12.79
CA VAL A 266 -28.75 16.63 -12.80
C VAL A 266 -28.95 17.16 -11.39
N GLU A 267 -28.77 18.46 -11.18
CA GLU A 267 -28.75 19.07 -9.84
C GLU A 267 -29.97 18.75 -8.97
N HIS A 268 -31.17 18.72 -9.55
CA HIS A 268 -32.41 18.45 -8.79
C HIS A 268 -32.67 16.95 -8.52
N LEU A 269 -31.88 16.04 -9.11
CA LEU A 269 -31.94 14.60 -8.89
C LEU A 269 -30.83 14.10 -7.95
N VAL A 270 -30.09 15.02 -7.31
CA VAL A 270 -29.12 14.70 -6.26
C VAL A 270 -29.75 15.02 -4.91
N ARG A 271 -29.88 14.01 -4.04
CA ARG A 271 -30.68 14.12 -2.81
C ARG A 271 -30.01 14.92 -1.70
N ASP A 272 -28.70 14.73 -1.55
CA ASP A 272 -27.95 15.28 -0.44
C ASP A 272 -26.73 16.08 -0.93
N ARG A 273 -26.29 17.05 -0.12
CA ARG A 273 -25.15 17.89 -0.48
C ARG A 273 -23.83 17.13 -0.54
N TYR A 274 -23.72 15.99 0.15
CA TYR A 274 -22.50 15.21 0.22
C TYR A 274 -22.28 14.48 -1.11
N ALA A 275 -23.34 13.93 -1.70
CA ALA A 275 -23.33 13.39 -3.06
C ALA A 275 -22.90 14.46 -4.07
N LYS A 276 -23.48 15.67 -3.99
CA LYS A 276 -23.08 16.79 -4.86
C LYS A 276 -21.61 17.15 -4.68
N HIS A 277 -21.13 17.25 -3.43
CA HIS A 277 -19.73 17.55 -3.14
C HIS A 277 -18.79 16.49 -3.71
N LEU A 278 -19.06 15.21 -3.48
CA LEU A 278 -18.23 14.11 -3.96
C LEU A 278 -18.21 14.06 -5.50
N LEU A 279 -19.36 14.25 -6.16
CA LEU A 279 -19.43 14.33 -7.62
C LEU A 279 -18.52 15.44 -8.18
N CYS A 280 -18.51 16.62 -7.56
CA CYS A 280 -17.59 17.69 -7.93
C CYS A 280 -16.11 17.30 -7.73
N GLN A 281 -15.78 16.61 -6.63
CA GLN A 281 -14.41 16.16 -6.36
C GLN A 281 -13.93 15.06 -7.33
N LEU A 282 -14.87 14.30 -7.91
CA LEU A 282 -14.59 13.27 -8.90
C LEU A 282 -14.56 13.78 -10.35
N ASP A 283 -14.67 15.09 -10.58
CA ASP A 283 -14.86 15.73 -11.89
C ASP A 283 -16.15 15.29 -12.62
N LEU A 284 -17.21 14.99 -11.87
CA LEU A 284 -18.52 14.52 -12.36
C LEU A 284 -19.66 15.44 -11.90
N SER A 285 -19.42 16.75 -11.89
CA SER A 285 -20.40 17.76 -11.42
C SER A 285 -21.80 17.55 -12.03
N PRO A 286 -22.88 17.60 -11.23
CA PRO A 286 -24.24 17.47 -11.74
C PRO A 286 -24.58 18.55 -12.78
N LEU A 287 -25.39 18.16 -13.78
CA LEU A 287 -25.78 19.03 -14.89
C LEU A 287 -27.02 19.86 -14.52
N CYS A 288 -27.23 20.97 -15.23
CA CYS A 288 -28.36 21.88 -14.94
C CYS A 288 -29.73 21.27 -15.30
N ASP A 289 -29.80 20.49 -16.38
CA ASP A 289 -31.04 19.91 -16.91
C ASP A 289 -30.82 18.53 -17.55
N VAL A 290 -31.92 17.82 -17.80
CA VAL A 290 -31.93 16.44 -18.32
C VAL A 290 -31.40 16.35 -19.75
N GLN A 291 -31.54 17.42 -20.54
CA GLN A 291 -30.98 17.50 -21.88
C GLN A 291 -29.44 17.55 -21.83
N GLY A 292 -28.87 18.33 -20.90
CA GLY A 292 -27.45 18.39 -20.63
C GLY A 292 -26.89 17.05 -20.14
N ALA A 293 -27.62 16.33 -19.28
CA ALA A 293 -27.24 14.99 -18.84
C ALA A 293 -27.22 13.98 -20.01
N ALA A 294 -28.23 13.99 -20.88
CA ALA A 294 -28.25 13.15 -22.08
C ALA A 294 -27.08 13.49 -23.02
N ALA A 295 -26.80 14.78 -23.25
CA ALA A 295 -25.68 15.22 -24.07
C ALA A 295 -24.31 14.81 -23.48
N ALA A 296 -24.15 14.89 -22.15
CA ALA A 296 -22.94 14.44 -21.46
C ALA A 296 -22.74 12.92 -21.59
N CYS A 297 -23.82 12.14 -21.47
CA CYS A 297 -23.79 10.69 -21.65
C CYS A 297 -23.39 10.31 -23.09
N LEU A 298 -24.01 10.93 -24.09
CA LEU A 298 -23.66 10.75 -25.50
C LEU A 298 -22.19 11.12 -25.78
N ALA A 299 -21.73 12.27 -25.27
CA ALA A 299 -20.35 12.72 -25.44
C ALA A 299 -19.36 11.74 -24.82
N LEU A 300 -19.66 11.20 -23.63
CA LEU A 300 -18.80 10.25 -22.95
C LEU A 300 -18.77 8.89 -23.66
N CYS A 301 -19.91 8.40 -24.14
CA CYS A 301 -19.95 7.15 -24.92
C CYS A 301 -19.24 7.29 -26.28
N ALA A 302 -19.21 8.50 -26.85
CA ALA A 302 -18.47 8.79 -28.08
C ALA A 302 -16.95 8.95 -27.86
N ASP A 303 -16.53 9.37 -26.66
CA ASP A 303 -15.13 9.62 -26.28
C ASP A 303 -14.56 8.47 -25.43
N ARG A 304 -14.05 7.44 -26.13
CA ARG A 304 -13.48 6.24 -25.50
C ARG A 304 -12.27 6.53 -24.62
N GLU A 305 -11.47 7.54 -24.96
CA GLU A 305 -10.30 7.90 -24.15
C GLU A 305 -10.74 8.48 -22.81
N ARG A 306 -11.68 9.42 -22.84
CA ARG A 306 -12.23 10.01 -21.62
C ARG A 306 -12.97 8.98 -20.77
N LEU A 307 -13.77 8.12 -21.40
CA LEU A 307 -14.46 7.04 -20.69
C LEU A 307 -13.45 6.10 -20.02
N SER A 308 -12.42 5.64 -20.74
CA SER A 308 -11.37 4.81 -20.15
C SER A 308 -10.65 5.52 -18.99
N ALA A 309 -10.39 6.83 -19.11
CA ALA A 309 -9.82 7.61 -18.02
C ALA A 309 -10.71 7.58 -16.76
N CYS A 310 -12.04 7.67 -16.91
CA CYS A 310 -12.97 7.51 -15.80
C CYS A 310 -12.85 6.13 -15.15
N HIS A 311 -12.93 5.04 -15.94
CA HIS A 311 -12.78 3.67 -15.43
C HIS A 311 -11.43 3.41 -14.75
N GLY A 312 -10.37 4.00 -15.28
CA GLY A 312 -9.01 3.84 -14.77
C GLY A 312 -8.69 4.70 -13.55
N LEU A 313 -9.47 5.75 -13.24
CA LEU A 313 -9.13 6.74 -12.20
C LEU A 313 -10.17 6.93 -11.11
N LEU A 314 -11.47 6.78 -11.38
CA LEU A 314 -12.53 7.15 -10.42
C LEU A 314 -12.43 6.39 -9.09
N ARG A 315 -12.15 5.08 -9.15
CA ARG A 315 -11.92 4.26 -7.95
C ARG A 315 -10.79 4.81 -7.09
N TRP A 316 -9.70 5.21 -7.74
CA TRP A 316 -8.51 5.71 -7.04
C TRP A 316 -8.73 7.10 -6.49
N ARG A 317 -9.42 7.98 -7.22
CA ARG A 317 -9.83 9.30 -6.72
C ARG A 317 -10.74 9.20 -5.51
N LEU A 318 -11.68 8.25 -5.50
CA LEU A 318 -12.53 7.98 -4.33
C LEU A 318 -11.68 7.58 -3.11
N ILE A 319 -10.74 6.65 -3.30
CA ILE A 319 -9.82 6.20 -2.23
C ILE A 319 -8.98 7.37 -1.72
N ASP A 320 -8.46 8.21 -2.63
CA ASP A 320 -7.62 9.36 -2.29
C ASP A 320 -8.40 10.45 -1.54
N PHE A 321 -9.67 10.65 -1.89
CA PHE A 321 -10.57 11.56 -1.18
C PHE A 321 -10.95 11.03 0.21
N CYS A 322 -11.14 9.71 0.36
CA CYS A 322 -11.56 9.05 1.60
C CYS A 322 -10.41 8.82 2.60
N ASP A 323 -9.70 9.89 2.97
CA ASP A 323 -8.80 9.87 4.12
C ASP A 323 -9.58 9.99 5.43
N ALA A 324 -9.87 8.84 6.03
CA ALA A 324 -10.55 8.71 7.31
C ALA A 324 -9.96 9.60 8.42
N GLY A 325 -8.63 9.74 8.47
CA GLY A 325 -7.98 10.56 9.49
C GLY A 325 -8.08 12.06 9.21
N ALA A 326 -8.13 12.51 7.96
CA ALA A 326 -8.31 13.92 7.61
C ALA A 326 -9.75 14.35 7.86
N ILE A 327 -10.69 13.53 7.41
CA ILE A 327 -12.12 13.73 7.60
C ILE A 327 -12.44 13.78 9.10
N GLN A 328 -11.97 12.80 9.88
CA GLN A 328 -12.18 12.78 11.33
C GLN A 328 -11.52 13.98 12.03
N PHE A 329 -10.33 14.41 11.58
CA PHE A 329 -9.67 15.59 12.12
C PHE A 329 -10.48 16.88 11.92
N ALA A 330 -11.10 17.07 10.74
CA ALA A 330 -11.99 18.20 10.51
C ALA A 330 -13.31 18.08 11.30
N LEU A 331 -13.86 16.88 11.39
CA LEU A 331 -15.11 16.60 12.10
C LEU A 331 -15.00 16.83 13.61
N GLU A 332 -13.92 16.37 14.24
CA GLU A 332 -13.69 16.58 15.67
C GLU A 332 -13.50 18.07 16.00
N ARG A 333 -12.84 18.85 15.13
CA ARG A 333 -12.78 20.31 15.26
C ARG A 333 -14.16 20.97 15.20
N ALA A 334 -15.08 20.43 14.41
CA ALA A 334 -16.47 20.90 14.40
C ALA A 334 -17.19 20.53 15.71
N TYR A 335 -16.94 19.34 16.26
CA TYR A 335 -17.46 18.94 17.58
C TYR A 335 -16.97 19.86 18.70
N GLU A 336 -15.69 20.24 18.71
CA GLU A 336 -15.15 21.20 19.69
C GLU A 336 -15.87 22.55 19.65
N ARG A 337 -16.30 23.02 18.47
CA ARG A 337 -17.08 24.27 18.33
C ARG A 337 -18.47 24.18 18.92
N ILE A 338 -19.06 22.98 18.95
CA ILE A 338 -20.35 22.73 19.61
C ILE A 338 -20.14 22.69 21.13
N LEU A 339 -19.13 21.96 21.59
CA LEU A 339 -18.81 21.82 23.01
C LEU A 339 -18.36 23.14 23.66
N ALA A 340 -17.75 24.05 22.89
CA ALA A 340 -17.36 25.37 23.37
C ALA A 340 -18.57 26.31 23.59
N GLN A 341 -19.75 25.99 23.07
CA GLN A 341 -20.96 26.80 23.26
C GLN A 341 -21.47 26.63 24.69
N GLY A 342 -21.34 27.69 25.50
CA GLY A 342 -21.88 27.73 26.86
C GLY A 342 -20.90 27.39 27.97
N ASP A 343 -19.64 27.05 27.67
CA ASP A 343 -18.57 26.79 28.67
C ASP A 343 -18.32 28.03 29.57
N GLY A 344 -18.69 29.23 29.12
CA GLY A 344 -18.60 30.48 29.92
C GLY A 344 -17.17 30.96 30.16
N ARG A 345 -16.18 30.25 29.62
CA ARG A 345 -14.75 30.58 29.70
C ARG A 345 -14.37 31.57 28.62
N SER A 346 -13.57 32.57 28.97
CA SER A 346 -13.10 33.56 28.00
C SER A 346 -11.86 33.06 27.25
N VAL A 347 -11.75 33.42 25.98
CA VAL A 347 -10.55 33.18 25.13
C VAL A 347 -9.27 33.66 25.82
N ALA A 348 -9.31 34.78 26.53
CA ALA A 348 -8.18 35.32 27.28
C ALA A 348 -7.74 34.39 28.43
N ALA A 349 -8.70 33.83 29.17
CA ALA A 349 -8.40 32.88 30.25
C ALA A 349 -7.77 31.60 29.72
N LEU A 350 -8.35 31.02 28.66
CA LEU A 350 -7.84 29.82 28.00
C LEU A 350 -6.43 30.03 27.43
N THR A 351 -6.18 31.19 26.81
CA THR A 351 -4.85 31.57 26.31
C THR A 351 -3.82 31.61 27.43
N GLY A 352 -4.16 32.21 28.57
CA GLY A 352 -3.28 32.25 29.74
C GLY A 352 -3.05 30.89 30.40
N GLU A 353 -4.03 29.99 30.34
CA GLU A 353 -3.88 28.61 30.79
C GLU A 353 -2.98 27.79 29.88
N LEU A 354 -3.19 27.86 28.56
CA LEU A 354 -2.36 27.17 27.58
C LEU A 354 -0.89 27.58 27.73
N ALA A 355 -0.59 28.87 27.87
CA ALA A 355 0.78 29.36 28.10
C ALA A 355 1.39 28.81 29.41
N ARG A 356 0.62 28.78 30.50
CA ARG A 356 1.06 28.22 31.78
C ARG A 356 1.28 26.71 31.69
N ALA A 357 0.41 25.98 31.00
CA ALA A 357 0.53 24.53 30.80
C ALA A 357 1.75 24.20 29.94
N ALA A 358 1.93 24.90 28.81
CA ALA A 358 3.07 24.72 27.91
C ALA A 358 4.41 25.00 28.62
N SER A 359 4.51 26.08 29.41
CA SER A 359 5.73 26.39 30.17
C SER A 359 6.09 25.33 31.23
N ARG A 360 5.09 24.59 31.73
CA ARG A 360 5.26 23.48 32.69
C ARG A 360 5.39 22.11 32.02
N GLN A 361 5.27 22.05 30.69
CA GLN A 361 5.19 20.81 29.92
C GLN A 361 4.05 19.89 30.40
N ASP A 362 2.94 20.49 30.87
CA ASP A 362 1.73 19.78 31.22
C ASP A 362 0.90 19.53 29.95
N TRP A 363 1.29 18.50 29.18
CA TRP A 363 0.73 18.23 27.86
C TRP A 363 -0.77 17.92 27.88
N ASP A 364 -1.25 17.31 28.95
CA ASP A 364 -2.66 17.02 29.16
C ASP A 364 -3.49 18.32 29.28
N ALA A 365 -2.99 19.30 30.04
CA ALA A 365 -3.58 20.62 30.14
C ALA A 365 -3.42 21.45 28.85
N VAL A 366 -2.30 21.28 28.12
CA VAL A 366 -2.10 21.89 26.79
C VAL A 366 -3.15 21.41 25.81
N LEU A 367 -3.34 20.08 25.68
CA LEU A 367 -4.35 19.50 24.79
C LEU A 367 -5.73 20.06 25.12
N THR A 368 -6.11 20.08 26.40
CA THR A 368 -7.43 20.55 26.84
C THR A 368 -7.66 22.03 26.49
N ALA A 369 -6.76 22.92 26.92
CA ALA A 369 -6.92 24.36 26.71
C ALA A 369 -6.83 24.76 25.23
N ALA A 370 -5.97 24.08 24.45
CA ALA A 370 -5.82 24.37 23.03
C ALA A 370 -7.04 23.92 22.20
N HIS A 371 -7.65 22.77 22.51
CA HIS A 371 -8.89 22.36 21.83
C HIS A 371 -10.07 23.26 22.16
N GLN A 372 -10.21 23.70 23.42
CA GLN A 372 -11.22 24.70 23.79
C GLN A 372 -11.01 26.03 23.03
N LEU A 373 -9.76 26.46 22.84
CA LEU A 373 -9.44 27.62 21.99
C LEU A 373 -9.78 27.38 20.51
N ASP A 374 -9.54 26.18 19.98
CA ASP A 374 -9.95 25.84 18.60
C ASP A 374 -11.48 25.83 18.45
N GLY A 375 -12.20 25.36 19.47
CA GLY A 375 -13.67 25.43 19.55
C GLY A 375 -14.21 26.86 19.52
N HIS A 376 -13.43 27.84 20.00
CA HIS A 376 -13.75 29.27 19.88
C HIS A 376 -13.22 29.92 18.59
N ASP A 377 -12.65 29.14 17.67
CA ASP A 377 -11.97 29.62 16.45
C ASP A 377 -10.86 30.65 16.74
N ALA A 378 -10.20 30.51 17.91
CA ALA A 378 -9.26 31.48 18.46
C ALA A 378 -7.82 30.94 18.58
N LEU A 379 -7.54 29.74 18.06
CA LEU A 379 -6.24 29.08 18.19
C LEU A 379 -5.22 29.60 17.16
N SER A 380 -4.20 30.32 17.63
CA SER A 380 -3.14 30.90 16.78
C SER A 380 -2.16 29.84 16.24
N ALA A 381 -1.37 30.18 15.21
CA ALA A 381 -0.36 29.30 14.64
C ALA A 381 0.68 28.81 15.68
N GLU A 382 1.13 29.69 16.59
CA GLU A 382 2.06 29.30 17.67
C GLU A 382 1.41 28.35 18.69
N GLN A 383 0.12 28.56 18.97
CA GLN A 383 -0.62 27.70 19.88
C GLN A 383 -0.91 26.33 19.26
N ARG A 384 -1.16 26.26 17.94
CA ARG A 384 -1.23 25.01 17.17
C ARG A 384 0.08 24.22 17.27
N MET A 385 1.24 24.89 17.25
CA MET A 385 2.52 24.23 17.49
C MET A 385 2.64 23.67 18.90
N SER A 386 2.14 24.38 19.92
CA SER A 386 2.12 23.88 21.29
C SER A 386 1.23 22.63 21.41
N LEU A 387 0.08 22.63 20.74
CA LEU A 387 -0.82 21.48 20.65
C LEU A 387 -0.18 20.30 19.90
N ALA A 388 0.51 20.57 18.79
CA ALA A 388 1.25 19.57 18.03
C ALA A 388 2.33 18.89 18.88
N TRP A 389 3.08 19.65 19.69
CA TRP A 389 4.03 19.08 20.67
C TRP A 389 3.33 18.25 21.73
N GLY A 390 2.16 18.68 22.22
CA GLY A 390 1.33 17.89 23.15
C GLY A 390 1.03 16.49 22.61
N TYR A 391 0.59 16.40 21.35
CA TYR A 391 0.36 15.11 20.70
C TYR A 391 1.64 14.33 20.42
N HIS A 392 2.72 15.00 20.02
CA HIS A 392 4.02 14.35 19.76
C HIS A 392 4.52 13.63 21.02
N PHE A 393 4.52 14.33 22.17
CA PHE A 393 4.93 13.75 23.45
C PHE A 393 3.89 12.80 24.05
N GLY A 394 2.61 12.94 23.67
CA GLY A 394 1.54 12.00 24.00
C GLY A 394 1.63 10.68 23.24
N GLY A 395 2.38 10.62 22.14
CA GLY A 395 2.52 9.42 21.29
C GLY A 395 1.55 9.35 20.11
N ALA A 396 0.91 10.46 19.74
CA ALA A 396 -0.01 10.57 18.61
C ALA A 396 0.62 11.33 17.44
N ALA A 397 1.67 10.76 16.83
CA ALA A 397 2.43 11.41 15.77
C ALA A 397 1.54 11.91 14.59
N PRO A 398 0.53 11.16 14.10
CA PRO A 398 -0.32 11.66 13.02
C PRO A 398 -1.09 12.94 13.38
N LEU A 399 -1.62 13.05 14.61
CA LEU A 399 -2.31 14.26 15.07
C LEU A 399 -1.33 15.42 15.25
N ALA A 400 -0.14 15.15 15.79
CA ALA A 400 0.92 16.15 15.89
C ALA A 400 1.27 16.75 14.52
N ALA A 401 1.41 15.91 13.50
CA ALA A 401 1.71 16.33 12.16
C ALA A 401 0.54 17.10 11.51
N ARG A 402 -0.73 16.69 11.68
CA ARG A 402 -1.89 17.46 11.20
C ARG A 402 -1.93 18.88 11.80
N TRP A 403 -1.72 19.00 13.12
CA TRP A 403 -1.65 20.31 13.76
C TRP A 403 -0.46 21.15 13.32
N ALA A 404 0.72 20.55 13.13
CA ALA A 404 1.89 21.26 12.59
C ALA A 404 1.68 21.73 11.14
N ILE A 405 0.98 20.96 10.30
CA ILE A 405 0.61 21.36 8.93
C ILE A 405 -0.34 22.56 8.97
N SER A 406 -1.30 22.57 9.90
CA SER A 406 -2.25 23.68 10.07
C SER A 406 -1.63 24.96 10.64
N ALA A 407 -0.41 24.91 11.18
CA ALA A 407 0.29 26.04 11.81
C ALA A 407 1.07 26.89 10.79
N GLN A 408 0.38 27.44 9.77
CA GLN A 408 1.01 28.27 8.74
C GLN A 408 1.33 29.69 9.26
N GLY A 409 2.30 30.36 8.64
CA GLY A 409 2.65 31.76 8.95
C GLY A 409 3.52 31.95 10.19
N LEU A 410 4.23 30.92 10.64
CA LEU A 410 5.17 31.02 11.76
C LEU A 410 6.42 31.84 11.40
N PRO A 411 7.06 32.48 12.39
CA PRO A 411 8.39 33.05 12.24
C PRO A 411 9.44 32.04 11.73
N THR A 412 10.43 32.50 10.96
CA THR A 412 11.46 31.66 10.33
C THR A 412 12.24 30.79 11.33
N ASP A 413 12.47 31.28 12.55
CA ASP A 413 13.17 30.55 13.62
C ASP A 413 12.35 29.40 14.22
N ARG A 414 11.04 29.35 13.95
CA ARG A 414 10.13 28.26 14.36
C ARG A 414 9.82 27.28 13.24
N GLU A 415 10.16 27.62 12.01
CA GLU A 415 9.83 26.82 10.83
C GLU A 415 10.48 25.43 10.85
N GLY A 416 11.71 25.30 11.36
CA GLY A 416 12.37 24.00 11.51
C GLY A 416 11.60 23.02 12.39
N ALA A 417 11.00 23.50 13.48
CA ALA A 417 10.18 22.68 14.37
C ALA A 417 8.86 22.26 13.71
N ARG A 418 8.25 23.16 12.93
CA ARG A 418 7.04 22.85 12.14
C ARG A 418 7.33 21.78 11.10
N LEU A 419 8.42 21.92 10.34
CA LEU A 419 8.85 20.92 9.36
C LEU A 419 9.05 19.55 10.00
N TYR A 420 9.79 19.49 11.11
CA TYR A 420 10.02 18.26 11.87
C TYR A 420 8.71 17.57 12.32
N LEU A 421 7.78 18.32 12.89
CA LEU A 421 6.49 17.75 13.30
C LEU A 421 5.60 17.39 12.12
N SER A 422 5.62 18.15 11.02
CA SER A 422 4.76 17.93 9.84
C SER A 422 5.05 16.62 9.07
N ILE A 423 6.22 16.03 9.32
CA ILE A 423 6.66 14.73 8.77
C ILE A 423 6.66 13.62 9.84
N SER A 424 6.23 13.94 11.07
CA SER A 424 6.20 12.98 12.17
C SER A 424 5.01 12.03 12.02
N GLY A 425 5.29 10.76 11.75
CA GLY A 425 4.27 9.74 11.55
C GLY A 425 3.62 9.79 10.16
N ILE A 426 2.88 8.74 9.82
CA ILE A 426 2.11 8.69 8.57
C ILE A 426 0.80 9.41 8.83
N VAL A 427 0.73 10.67 8.40
CA VAL A 427 -0.54 11.38 8.25
C VAL A 427 -1.09 10.97 6.90
N PRO A 428 -2.19 10.21 6.83
CA PRO A 428 -2.82 9.97 5.54
C PRO A 428 -3.22 11.31 4.90
N GLY A 429 -3.26 11.25 3.59
CA GLY A 429 -2.92 12.28 2.63
C GLY A 429 -2.26 11.53 1.47
N THR A 430 -2.16 12.11 0.28
CA THR A 430 -1.41 11.44 -0.80
C THR A 430 0.01 11.15 -0.27
N GLU A 431 0.60 9.97 -0.54
CA GLU A 431 2.00 9.72 -0.13
C GLU A 431 2.94 10.83 -0.66
N ASN A 432 2.55 11.42 -1.80
CA ASN A 432 3.14 12.62 -2.39
C ASN A 432 3.16 13.83 -1.44
N GLY A 433 2.12 14.06 -0.64
CA GLY A 433 2.08 15.22 0.26
C GLY A 433 3.14 15.20 1.36
N VAL A 434 3.47 14.03 1.94
CA VAL A 434 4.60 13.92 2.88
C VAL A 434 5.90 14.18 2.14
N PHE A 435 6.08 13.55 0.98
CA PHE A 435 7.29 13.69 0.18
C PHE A 435 7.54 15.14 -0.27
N GLU A 436 6.52 15.84 -0.77
CA GLU A 436 6.59 17.25 -1.17
C GLU A 436 7.02 18.14 0.00
N ARG A 437 6.48 17.90 1.21
CA ARG A 437 6.90 18.62 2.42
C ARG A 437 8.36 18.33 2.78
N VAL A 438 8.80 17.08 2.63
CA VAL A 438 10.20 16.68 2.87
C VAL A 438 11.13 17.36 1.86
N GLN A 439 10.80 17.34 0.57
CA GLN A 439 11.57 18.02 -0.48
C GLN A 439 11.63 19.52 -0.23
N HIS A 440 10.51 20.14 0.10
CA HIS A 440 10.46 21.54 0.48
C HIS A 440 11.36 21.82 1.69
N GLY A 441 11.27 21.00 2.73
CA GLY A 441 12.10 21.14 3.94
C GLY A 441 13.59 21.02 3.65
N LEU A 442 14.02 20.01 2.88
CA LEU A 442 15.43 19.84 2.48
C LEU A 442 15.91 21.04 1.67
N LYS A 443 15.13 21.49 0.68
CA LYS A 443 15.44 22.67 -0.12
C LYS A 443 15.58 23.93 0.74
N ARG A 444 14.70 24.16 1.71
CA ARG A 444 14.78 25.31 2.62
C ARG A 444 16.03 25.27 3.48
N VAL A 445 16.44 24.08 3.94
CA VAL A 445 17.69 23.88 4.69
C VAL A 445 18.90 24.20 3.81
N GLU A 446 18.90 23.75 2.55
CA GLU A 446 19.94 24.09 1.56
C GLU A 446 20.00 25.59 1.25
N GLU A 447 18.84 26.27 1.21
CA GLU A 447 18.71 27.73 1.04
C GLU A 447 19.08 28.54 2.30
N GLY A 448 19.51 27.90 3.39
CA GLY A 448 20.04 28.57 4.59
C GLY A 448 19.07 28.68 5.77
N LEU A 449 17.96 27.93 5.79
CA LEU A 449 17.12 27.79 6.99
C LEU A 449 17.94 27.15 8.11
N SER A 450 18.20 27.92 9.18
CA SER A 450 18.91 27.41 10.36
C SER A 450 18.04 26.41 11.11
N VAL A 451 18.47 25.14 11.14
CA VAL A 451 17.81 24.05 11.86
C VAL A 451 18.82 23.30 12.71
N VAL A 452 18.36 22.68 13.79
CA VAL A 452 19.18 21.74 14.58
C VAL A 452 19.42 20.45 13.76
N PRO A 453 20.54 19.73 13.97
CA PRO A 453 20.90 18.54 13.19
C PRO A 453 19.81 17.48 13.10
N GLU A 454 19.02 17.31 14.17
CA GLU A 454 17.94 16.34 14.27
C GLU A 454 16.83 16.59 13.23
N VAL A 455 16.56 17.85 12.87
CA VAL A 455 15.56 18.20 11.86
C VAL A 455 16.03 17.76 10.47
N ARG A 456 17.29 18.05 10.13
CA ARG A 456 17.87 17.63 8.85
C ARG A 456 17.93 16.10 8.74
N ALA A 457 18.36 15.42 9.81
CA ALA A 457 18.37 13.97 9.86
C ALA A 457 16.95 13.38 9.70
N ALA A 458 15.94 13.97 10.33
CA ALA A 458 14.55 13.55 10.18
C ALA A 458 14.04 13.73 8.73
N LEU A 459 14.40 14.84 8.07
CA LEU A 459 14.06 15.08 6.67
C LEU A 459 14.73 14.06 5.74
N LEU A 460 16.02 13.77 5.92
CA LEU A 460 16.73 12.76 5.13
C LEU A 460 16.13 11.36 5.32
N LYS A 461 15.80 11.00 6.57
CA LYS A 461 15.12 9.74 6.89
C LYS A 461 13.76 9.66 6.22
N ALA A 462 12.94 10.70 6.35
CA ALA A 462 11.61 10.76 5.74
C ALA A 462 11.69 10.69 4.22
N TYR A 463 12.71 11.30 3.59
CA TYR A 463 12.95 11.15 2.16
C TYR A 463 13.24 9.69 1.80
N ALA A 464 14.14 9.03 2.52
CA ALA A 464 14.49 7.63 2.27
C ALA A 464 13.30 6.66 2.43
N ASP A 465 12.41 6.94 3.39
CA ASP A 465 11.25 6.12 3.73
C ASP A 465 10.04 6.36 2.81
N HIS A 466 9.84 7.61 2.36
CA HIS A 466 8.60 8.05 1.68
C HIS A 466 8.80 8.54 0.25
N ALA A 467 10.02 8.47 -0.29
CA ALA A 467 10.26 8.78 -1.71
C ALA A 467 9.32 7.95 -2.61
N PRO A 468 8.56 8.60 -3.51
CA PRO A 468 7.74 7.92 -4.50
C PRO A 468 8.56 6.91 -5.29
N ALA A 469 7.93 5.82 -5.69
CA ALA A 469 8.59 4.74 -6.41
C ALA A 469 9.23 5.18 -7.73
N ASP A 470 8.69 6.23 -8.36
CA ASP A 470 9.17 6.84 -9.59
C ASP A 470 10.18 8.00 -9.37
N SER A 471 10.56 8.28 -8.12
CA SER A 471 11.62 9.24 -7.82
C SER A 471 12.98 8.77 -8.32
N ASP A 472 13.93 9.70 -8.38
CA ASP A 472 15.33 9.40 -8.64
C ASP A 472 15.87 8.42 -7.58
N ALA A 473 16.25 7.23 -8.03
CA ALA A 473 16.73 6.17 -7.15
C ALA A 473 18.13 6.46 -6.60
N GLU A 474 18.95 7.18 -7.36
CA GLU A 474 20.28 7.57 -6.91
C GLU A 474 20.16 8.61 -5.80
N LEU A 475 19.32 9.63 -5.97
CA LEU A 475 19.05 10.61 -4.92
C LEU A 475 18.45 9.96 -3.68
N ALA A 476 17.50 9.03 -3.83
CA ALA A 476 16.94 8.27 -2.71
C ALA A 476 18.00 7.43 -1.98
N SER A 477 18.95 6.83 -2.72
CA SER A 477 20.12 6.16 -2.15
C SER A 477 21.03 7.14 -1.40
N GLN A 478 21.34 8.30 -2.00
CA GLN A 478 22.18 9.34 -1.40
C GLN A 478 21.57 9.85 -0.08
N CYS A 479 20.27 10.13 -0.03
CA CYS A 479 19.58 10.55 1.19
C CYS A 479 19.61 9.47 2.29
N ALA A 480 19.41 8.20 1.93
CA ALA A 480 19.49 7.09 2.88
C ALA A 480 20.90 6.95 3.48
N ILE A 481 21.94 7.02 2.64
CA ILE A 481 23.35 6.97 3.08
C ILE A 481 23.73 8.22 3.90
N ALA A 482 23.24 9.41 3.52
CA ALA A 482 23.46 10.63 4.29
C ALA A 482 22.84 10.53 5.69
N TYR A 483 21.59 10.08 5.79
CA TYR A 483 20.95 9.81 7.08
C TYR A 483 21.74 8.78 7.90
N ALA A 484 22.20 7.71 7.26
CA ALA A 484 23.01 6.68 7.92
C ALA A 484 24.31 7.23 8.53
N ARG A 485 24.92 8.26 7.93
CA ARG A 485 26.14 8.90 8.48
C ARG A 485 25.85 9.83 9.66
N GLU A 486 24.63 10.36 9.73
CA GLU A 486 24.21 11.32 10.78
C GLU A 486 23.45 10.65 11.93
N ALA A 487 22.92 9.45 11.72
CA ALA A 487 22.18 8.73 12.74
C ALA A 487 23.07 8.43 13.96
N ALA A 488 22.57 8.73 15.16
CA ALA A 488 23.27 8.45 16.41
C ALA A 488 23.19 6.97 16.84
N ASP A 489 22.15 6.24 16.40
CA ASP A 489 21.95 4.82 16.69
C ASP A 489 22.71 3.96 15.65
N PRO A 490 23.75 3.19 16.04
CA PRO A 490 24.50 2.32 15.12
C PRO A 490 23.62 1.31 14.37
N PHE A 491 22.50 0.88 14.96
CA PHE A 491 21.55 0.03 14.26
C PHE A 491 20.95 0.77 13.06
N LEU A 492 20.50 2.01 13.24
CA LEU A 492 19.93 2.82 12.16
C LEU A 492 20.98 3.19 11.12
N GLN A 493 22.22 3.46 11.51
CA GLN A 493 23.33 3.67 10.57
C GLN A 493 23.43 2.50 9.57
N ARG A 494 23.51 1.27 10.09
CA ARG A 494 23.65 0.06 9.25
C ARG A 494 22.42 -0.20 8.40
N VAL A 495 21.22 -0.08 8.98
CA VAL A 495 19.95 -0.33 8.27
C VAL A 495 19.79 0.63 7.09
N TYR A 496 19.97 1.93 7.31
CA TYR A 496 19.75 2.92 6.25
C TYR A 496 20.88 2.96 5.23
N TYR A 497 22.11 2.61 5.62
CA TYR A 497 23.19 2.45 4.65
C TYR A 497 22.88 1.29 3.70
N GLY A 498 22.49 0.13 4.23
CA GLY A 498 22.07 -1.02 3.42
C GLY A 498 20.85 -0.71 2.54
N ALA A 499 19.85 0.00 3.09
CA ALA A 499 18.70 0.46 2.30
C ALA A 499 19.11 1.39 1.14
N GLY A 500 20.11 2.24 1.34
CA GLY A 500 20.70 3.04 0.26
C GLY A 500 21.31 2.18 -0.84
N LEU A 501 22.12 1.19 -0.46
CA LEU A 501 22.71 0.24 -1.42
C LEU A 501 21.64 -0.54 -2.20
N LEU A 502 20.59 -1.00 -1.52
CA LEU A 502 19.47 -1.69 -2.18
C LEU A 502 18.78 -0.81 -3.24
N LYS A 503 18.60 0.48 -2.96
CA LYS A 503 17.96 1.43 -3.89
C LYS A 503 18.79 1.63 -5.18
N LEU A 504 20.10 1.44 -5.16
CA LEU A 504 20.95 1.52 -6.36
C LEU A 504 20.63 0.46 -7.41
N ASN A 505 19.97 -0.65 -7.05
CA ASN A 505 19.51 -1.63 -8.04
C ASN A 505 18.54 -0.99 -9.05
N ALA A 506 17.78 0.01 -8.62
CA ALA A 506 16.86 0.74 -9.48
C ALA A 506 17.53 1.89 -10.26
N ALA A 507 18.81 2.18 -10.00
CA ALA A 507 19.62 3.18 -10.70
C ALA A 507 20.49 2.52 -11.78
N ASP A 508 20.58 3.18 -12.93
CA ASP A 508 21.44 2.75 -14.04
C ASP A 508 22.86 3.28 -13.85
N VAL A 509 23.55 2.65 -12.90
CA VAL A 509 24.91 2.99 -12.47
C VAL A 509 25.86 1.81 -12.71
N SER A 510 27.14 2.09 -12.91
CA SER A 510 28.14 1.05 -13.18
C SER A 510 28.30 0.07 -12.00
N ALA A 511 28.78 -1.15 -12.28
CA ALA A 511 29.16 -2.11 -11.24
C ALA A 511 30.23 -1.54 -10.29
N GLN A 512 31.16 -0.72 -10.82
CA GLN A 512 32.21 -0.04 -10.05
C GLN A 512 31.61 0.91 -9.00
N GLU A 513 30.61 1.71 -9.37
CA GLU A 513 29.99 2.65 -8.43
C GLU A 513 29.24 1.92 -7.30
N VAL A 514 28.52 0.84 -7.62
CA VAL A 514 27.85 0.00 -6.60
C VAL A 514 28.89 -0.60 -5.65
N TYR A 515 30.01 -1.09 -6.19
CA TYR A 515 31.11 -1.64 -5.40
C TYR A 515 31.72 -0.59 -4.46
N GLU A 516 32.07 0.60 -4.97
CA GLU A 516 32.64 1.69 -4.16
C GLU A 516 31.73 2.12 -3.00
N LYS A 517 30.42 2.26 -3.26
CA LYS A 517 29.46 2.57 -2.19
C LYS A 517 29.33 1.41 -1.21
N SER A 518 29.38 0.17 -1.68
CA SER A 518 29.31 -1.02 -0.81
C SER A 518 30.51 -1.12 0.15
N LEU A 519 31.72 -0.72 -0.27
CA LEU A 519 32.89 -0.65 0.62
C LEU A 519 32.68 0.27 1.82
N GLY A 520 31.88 1.34 1.66
CA GLY A 520 31.56 2.24 2.76
C GLY A 520 30.66 1.61 3.83
N TYR A 521 29.90 0.55 3.51
CA TYR A 521 29.19 -0.23 4.53
C TYR A 521 30.17 -0.97 5.45
N GLY A 522 31.23 -1.57 4.88
CA GLY A 522 32.28 -2.23 5.65
C GLY A 522 33.01 -1.30 6.62
N MET A 523 33.13 -0.01 6.29
CA MET A 523 33.73 0.99 7.18
C MET A 523 32.94 1.20 8.48
N LEU A 524 31.63 0.88 8.51
CA LEU A 524 30.79 0.97 9.71
C LEU A 524 31.19 -0.05 10.80
N PHE A 525 32.11 -0.97 10.48
CA PHE A 525 32.58 -2.03 11.35
C PHE A 525 34.10 -2.00 11.57
N ALA A 526 34.77 -0.89 11.25
CA ALA A 526 36.23 -0.78 11.40
C ALA A 526 36.75 -1.05 12.82
N ASP A 527 35.93 -0.76 13.84
CA ASP A 527 36.26 -0.99 15.26
C ASP A 527 35.86 -2.40 15.77
N VAL A 528 35.16 -3.20 14.95
CA VAL A 528 34.74 -4.55 15.34
C VAL A 528 35.93 -5.49 15.34
N GLN A 529 36.04 -6.29 16.39
CA GLN A 529 37.04 -7.35 16.50
C GLN A 529 36.42 -8.69 16.07
N PRO A 530 36.86 -9.28 14.95
CA PRO A 530 36.40 -10.59 14.52
C PRO A 530 36.73 -11.69 15.55
N TYR A 531 35.86 -12.68 15.68
CA TYR A 531 36.15 -13.88 16.47
C TYR A 531 37.32 -14.66 15.85
N THR A 532 38.11 -15.28 16.71
CA THR A 532 39.13 -16.24 16.29
C THR A 532 38.53 -17.65 16.27
N HIS A 533 39.06 -18.49 15.39
CA HIS A 533 38.56 -19.85 15.18
C HIS A 533 39.58 -20.93 15.51
N TRP A 534 40.57 -20.59 16.34
CA TRP A 534 41.59 -21.50 16.84
C TRP A 534 41.02 -22.47 17.88
N GLY A 535 41.49 -23.72 17.86
CA GLY A 535 41.13 -24.72 18.87
C GLY A 535 39.68 -25.18 18.83
N ARG A 536 38.99 -25.03 17.70
CA ARG A 536 37.63 -25.52 17.49
C ARG A 536 37.57 -27.05 17.61
N ARG A 537 36.44 -27.55 18.12
CA ARG A 537 36.20 -28.99 18.26
C ARG A 537 36.09 -29.64 16.89
N LYS A 538 36.76 -30.78 16.72
CA LYS A 538 36.51 -31.67 15.58
C LYS A 538 35.13 -32.31 15.72
N LYS A 539 34.36 -32.30 14.63
CA LYS A 539 32.99 -32.80 14.57
C LYS A 539 32.90 -33.86 13.48
N ASP A 540 31.90 -34.74 13.59
CA ASP A 540 31.65 -35.78 12.58
C ASP A 540 30.92 -35.23 11.35
N LYS A 541 30.21 -34.09 11.50
CA LYS A 541 29.46 -33.39 10.44
C LYS A 541 29.84 -31.91 10.38
N ILE A 542 29.74 -31.33 9.19
CA ILE A 542 29.93 -29.88 8.99
C ILE A 542 28.64 -29.17 9.44
N ARG A 543 28.78 -28.15 10.31
CA ARG A 543 27.63 -27.32 10.73
C ARG A 543 27.43 -26.14 9.78
N ILE A 544 26.29 -26.11 9.11
CA ILE A 544 25.88 -25.00 8.25
C ILE A 544 24.86 -24.14 9.00
N GLY A 545 25.10 -22.83 9.06
CA GLY A 545 24.16 -21.85 9.59
C GLY A 545 23.56 -21.02 8.46
N TYR A 546 22.23 -20.91 8.42
CA TYR A 546 21.53 -19.97 7.54
C TYR A 546 20.95 -18.82 8.37
N ILE A 547 21.22 -17.57 7.99
CA ILE A 547 20.71 -16.38 8.68
C ILE A 547 19.86 -15.52 7.73
N SER A 548 18.65 -15.17 8.17
CA SER A 548 17.71 -14.36 7.39
C SER A 548 16.52 -13.88 8.23
N GLY A 549 15.88 -12.81 7.77
CA GLY A 549 14.58 -12.35 8.24
C GLY A 549 13.38 -13.01 7.54
N ASP A 550 13.61 -13.84 6.52
CA ASP A 550 12.57 -14.25 5.58
C ASP A 550 12.19 -15.75 5.63
N PHE A 551 12.45 -16.42 6.75
CA PHE A 551 11.96 -17.78 6.99
C PHE A 551 10.46 -17.80 7.35
N ARG A 552 9.62 -17.32 6.42
CA ARG A 552 8.19 -17.04 6.61
C ARG A 552 7.48 -17.01 5.24
N GLN A 553 6.19 -16.70 5.21
CA GLN A 553 5.42 -16.39 3.99
C GLN A 553 6.00 -15.16 3.30
N HIS A 554 7.01 -15.39 2.47
CA HIS A 554 7.77 -14.39 1.74
C HIS A 554 8.28 -15.02 0.43
N VAL A 555 8.63 -14.20 -0.57
CA VAL A 555 9.14 -14.71 -1.85
C VAL A 555 10.37 -15.61 -1.69
N MET A 556 11.20 -15.34 -0.66
CA MET A 556 12.36 -16.17 -0.34
C MET A 556 12.00 -17.62 0.02
N GLN A 557 10.78 -17.90 0.48
CA GLN A 557 10.37 -19.26 0.87
C GLN A 557 10.55 -20.28 -0.25
N TYR A 558 10.37 -19.85 -1.51
CA TYR A 558 10.51 -20.72 -2.70
C TYR A 558 11.95 -21.07 -3.01
N PHE A 559 12.91 -20.26 -2.54
CA PHE A 559 14.34 -20.41 -2.83
C PHE A 559 15.11 -21.05 -1.68
N ILE A 560 14.65 -20.88 -0.44
CA ILE A 560 15.31 -21.44 0.74
C ILE A 560 15.02 -22.93 0.95
N TRP A 561 13.97 -23.46 0.31
CA TRP A 561 13.49 -24.82 0.54
C TRP A 561 14.57 -25.91 0.42
N PRO A 562 15.41 -25.94 -0.64
CA PRO A 562 16.42 -26.99 -0.79
C PRO A 562 17.43 -27.02 0.37
N PHE A 563 17.76 -25.86 0.94
CA PHE A 563 18.70 -25.74 2.04
C PHE A 563 18.19 -26.31 3.37
N LEU A 564 16.87 -26.31 3.56
CA LEU A 564 16.24 -26.74 4.80
C LEU A 564 15.72 -28.18 4.72
N ALA A 565 15.29 -28.62 3.54
CA ALA A 565 14.65 -29.93 3.35
C ALA A 565 15.51 -30.95 2.60
N GLY A 566 16.45 -30.48 1.77
CA GLY A 566 17.15 -31.31 0.78
C GLY A 566 18.57 -31.74 1.19
N TYR A 567 19.08 -31.30 2.33
CA TYR A 567 20.48 -31.52 2.72
C TYR A 567 20.75 -32.97 3.15
N ASP A 568 21.97 -33.47 2.92
CA ASP A 568 22.45 -34.76 3.39
C ASP A 568 22.68 -34.71 4.92
N ALA A 569 21.65 -35.14 5.65
CA ALA A 569 21.67 -35.21 7.10
C ALA A 569 22.74 -36.16 7.67
N ASN A 570 23.41 -36.99 6.87
CA ASN A 570 24.56 -37.80 7.34
C ASN A 570 25.86 -37.00 7.38
N ALA A 571 25.98 -35.95 6.58
CA ALA A 571 27.19 -35.16 6.44
C ALA A 571 27.09 -33.75 7.03
N PHE A 572 25.88 -33.20 7.12
CA PHE A 572 25.63 -31.84 7.57
C PHE A 572 24.66 -31.77 8.74
N ASP A 573 24.92 -30.81 9.64
CA ASP A 573 23.95 -30.35 10.62
C ASP A 573 23.52 -28.92 10.25
N VAL A 574 22.21 -28.70 10.05
CA VAL A 574 21.67 -27.41 9.61
C VAL A 574 21.10 -26.61 10.78
N TYR A 575 21.61 -25.39 10.93
CA TYR A 575 21.20 -24.40 11.92
C TYR A 575 20.52 -23.23 11.22
N VAL A 576 19.41 -22.75 11.77
CA VAL A 576 18.69 -21.57 11.27
C VAL A 576 18.69 -20.47 12.33
N TYR A 577 19.07 -19.27 11.93
CA TYR A 577 19.06 -18.04 12.72
C TYR A 577 18.01 -17.08 12.15
N SER A 578 16.79 -17.16 12.69
CA SER A 578 15.65 -16.38 12.21
C SER A 578 15.57 -15.03 12.90
N LEU A 579 15.50 -13.96 12.11
CA LEU A 579 15.41 -12.58 12.58
C LEU A 579 14.03 -11.95 12.37
N GLY A 580 13.17 -12.61 11.59
CA GLY A 580 11.88 -12.08 11.15
C GLY A 580 10.70 -12.50 12.00
N LYS A 581 9.52 -12.10 11.55
CA LYS A 581 8.24 -12.55 12.11
C LYS A 581 8.03 -14.04 11.83
N SER A 582 7.43 -14.74 12.79
CA SER A 582 7.03 -16.14 12.61
C SER A 582 5.61 -16.23 12.03
N ASP A 583 5.40 -17.24 11.19
CA ASP A 583 4.08 -17.67 10.71
C ASP A 583 4.04 -19.21 10.50
N GLN A 584 2.99 -19.68 9.83
CA GLN A 584 2.79 -21.12 9.57
C GLN A 584 3.96 -21.77 8.81
N TYR A 585 4.64 -21.05 7.91
CA TYR A 585 5.79 -21.59 7.18
C TYR A 585 7.02 -21.64 8.07
N THR A 586 7.20 -20.65 8.95
CA THR A 586 8.24 -20.68 9.98
C THR A 586 8.11 -21.92 10.86
N ASP A 587 6.90 -22.24 11.30
CA ASP A 587 6.65 -23.41 12.15
C ASP A 587 6.91 -24.72 11.40
N PHE A 588 6.60 -24.76 10.11
CA PHE A 588 6.95 -25.89 9.26
C PHE A 588 8.46 -26.05 9.10
N PHE A 589 9.20 -24.97 8.78
CA PHE A 589 10.66 -25.01 8.60
C PHE A 589 11.42 -25.45 9.85
N LYS A 590 10.93 -25.10 11.06
CA LYS A 590 11.51 -25.58 12.33
C LYS A 590 11.59 -27.10 12.41
N THR A 591 10.67 -27.81 11.76
CA THR A 591 10.61 -29.29 11.80
C THR A 591 11.65 -29.97 10.91
N LEU A 592 12.25 -29.23 9.96
CA LEU A 592 13.12 -29.78 8.93
C LEU A 592 14.61 -29.76 9.30
N VAL A 593 15.00 -28.89 10.22
CA VAL A 593 16.41 -28.56 10.48
C VAL A 593 16.92 -29.13 11.80
N THR A 594 18.24 -29.30 11.92
CA THR A 594 18.88 -29.78 13.15
C THR A 594 18.64 -28.83 14.33
N ARG A 595 18.72 -27.51 14.10
CA ARG A 595 18.52 -26.52 15.16
C ARG A 595 17.88 -25.23 14.63
N TRP A 596 16.86 -24.76 15.33
CA TRP A 596 16.28 -23.44 15.11
C TRP A 596 16.59 -22.48 16.26
N ARG A 597 17.08 -21.29 15.92
CA ARG A 597 17.32 -20.17 16.84
C ARG A 597 16.43 -19.00 16.40
N ASP A 598 15.38 -18.74 17.17
CA ASP A 598 14.61 -17.50 17.03
C ASP A 598 15.35 -16.36 17.72
N LEU A 599 15.84 -15.41 16.93
CA LEU A 599 16.58 -14.24 17.35
C LEU A 599 15.86 -12.94 17.00
N SER A 600 14.58 -13.00 16.61
CA SER A 600 13.76 -11.85 16.22
C SER A 600 13.69 -10.77 17.33
N ALA A 601 13.60 -11.19 18.59
CA ALA A 601 13.63 -10.30 19.76
C ALA A 601 14.98 -9.57 19.95
N HIS A 602 16.03 -10.00 19.24
CA HIS A 602 17.38 -9.45 19.29
C HIS A 602 17.84 -8.89 17.94
N ALA A 603 16.95 -8.71 16.97
CA ALA A 603 17.27 -8.22 15.62
C ALA A 603 17.94 -6.83 15.57
N ARG A 604 18.00 -6.10 16.70
CA ARG A 604 18.75 -4.83 16.82
C ARG A 604 20.15 -4.97 17.43
N ASP A 605 20.52 -6.16 17.93
CA ASP A 605 21.77 -6.43 18.63
C ASP A 605 22.59 -7.52 17.89
N MET A 606 23.27 -7.08 16.83
CA MET A 606 24.02 -7.96 15.93
C MET A 606 25.26 -8.58 16.58
N GLU A 607 25.85 -7.92 17.57
CA GLU A 607 26.95 -8.49 18.35
C GLU A 607 26.48 -9.69 19.16
N ARG A 608 25.31 -9.57 19.82
CA ARG A 608 24.70 -10.70 20.52
C ARG A 608 24.37 -11.84 19.57
N ILE A 609 23.79 -11.54 18.40
CA ILE A 609 23.48 -12.55 17.38
C ILE A 609 24.75 -13.29 16.97
N ALA A 610 25.83 -12.56 16.66
CA ALA A 610 27.12 -13.15 16.32
C ALA A 610 27.66 -14.04 17.45
N ARG A 611 27.54 -13.62 18.72
CA ARG A 611 27.96 -14.43 19.87
C ARG A 611 27.20 -15.76 19.97
N GLU A 612 25.88 -15.76 19.75
CA GLU A 612 25.07 -16.98 19.77
C GLU A 612 25.47 -17.94 18.65
N ILE A 613 25.69 -17.41 17.43
CA ILE A 613 26.16 -18.20 16.27
C ILE A 613 27.55 -18.79 16.54
N HIS A 614 28.47 -17.98 17.07
CA HIS A 614 29.82 -18.43 17.42
C HIS A 614 29.79 -19.53 18.50
N ALA A 615 28.91 -19.40 19.51
CA ALA A 615 28.74 -20.39 20.57
C ALA A 615 28.19 -21.74 20.08
N ASP A 616 27.38 -21.73 19.01
CA ASP A 616 26.93 -22.95 18.32
C ASP A 616 28.08 -23.63 17.53
N GLU A 617 29.24 -22.96 17.41
CA GLU A 617 30.37 -23.34 16.59
C GLU A 617 29.93 -23.67 15.16
N VAL A 618 29.17 -22.79 14.50
CA VAL A 618 28.86 -22.95 13.07
C VAL A 618 30.14 -22.92 12.25
N ASP A 619 30.29 -23.85 11.30
CA ASP A 619 31.49 -23.97 10.45
C ASP A 619 31.38 -23.09 9.21
N ILE A 620 30.20 -23.08 8.58
CA ILE A 620 29.89 -22.23 7.44
C ILE A 620 28.61 -21.46 7.75
N LEU A 621 28.67 -20.12 7.76
CA LEU A 621 27.51 -19.26 7.93
C LEU A 621 27.14 -18.62 6.59
N PHE A 622 25.89 -18.77 6.16
CA PHE A 622 25.38 -18.23 4.91
C PHE A 622 24.28 -17.21 5.19
N ASP A 623 24.57 -15.94 4.90
CA ASP A 623 23.60 -14.86 4.84
C ASP A 623 22.77 -14.95 3.54
N LEU A 624 21.45 -15.04 3.70
CA LEU A 624 20.51 -15.18 2.58
C LEU A 624 19.81 -13.87 2.23
N ALA A 625 20.10 -12.78 2.94
CA ALA A 625 19.37 -11.52 2.82
C ALA A 625 20.20 -10.38 2.20
N GLY A 626 21.51 -10.31 2.45
CA GLY A 626 22.37 -9.20 2.04
C GLY A 626 21.88 -7.85 2.59
N HIS A 627 21.77 -6.81 1.75
CA HIS A 627 21.33 -5.47 2.17
C HIS A 627 19.81 -5.26 2.19
N THR A 628 19.02 -6.33 2.17
CA THR A 628 17.55 -6.26 2.23
C THR A 628 17.03 -6.05 3.66
N ALA A 629 15.73 -5.75 3.79
CA ALA A 629 15.11 -5.52 5.09
C ALA A 629 15.13 -6.79 5.98
N GLY A 630 15.36 -6.61 7.28
CA GLY A 630 15.41 -7.74 8.22
C GLY A 630 16.69 -8.60 8.11
N THR A 631 17.71 -8.10 7.43
CA THR A 631 18.99 -8.78 7.24
C THR A 631 19.77 -9.07 8.52
N GLY A 632 20.51 -10.19 8.51
CA GLY A 632 21.51 -10.55 9.52
C GLY A 632 22.95 -10.22 9.12
N LEU A 633 23.15 -9.62 7.93
CA LEU A 633 24.47 -9.39 7.33
C LEU A 633 25.46 -8.69 8.29
N ALA A 634 24.99 -7.72 9.08
CA ALA A 634 25.82 -6.99 10.03
C ALA A 634 26.47 -7.91 11.10
N ALA A 635 25.85 -9.04 11.47
CA ALA A 635 26.44 -9.99 12.41
C ALA A 635 27.71 -10.66 11.84
N LEU A 636 27.81 -10.79 10.51
CA LEU A 636 28.97 -11.39 9.84
C LEU A 636 30.23 -10.53 9.97
N ALA A 637 30.12 -9.25 10.34
CA ALA A 637 31.27 -8.39 10.63
C ALA A 637 32.11 -8.89 11.83
N TRP A 638 31.49 -9.58 12.79
CA TRP A 638 32.20 -10.22 13.90
C TRP A 638 32.83 -11.56 13.53
N LYS A 639 32.69 -12.03 12.28
CA LYS A 639 33.18 -13.35 11.84
C LYS A 639 32.77 -14.49 12.79
N PRO A 640 31.48 -14.67 13.15
CA PRO A 640 31.06 -15.74 14.07
C PRO A 640 31.30 -17.17 13.55
N ALA A 641 31.48 -17.36 12.25
CA ALA A 641 31.89 -18.62 11.64
C ALA A 641 33.18 -18.42 10.81
N PRO A 642 34.06 -19.44 10.74
CA PRO A 642 35.34 -19.33 10.01
C PRO A 642 35.16 -19.08 8.53
N ILE A 643 34.11 -19.65 7.94
CA ILE A 643 33.73 -19.43 6.55
C ILE A 643 32.36 -18.76 6.52
N GLN A 644 32.25 -17.67 5.77
CA GLN A 644 31.02 -16.91 5.64
C GLN A 644 30.66 -16.65 4.18
N LEU A 645 29.40 -16.86 3.84
CA LEU A 645 28.83 -16.70 2.51
C LEU A 645 27.74 -15.63 2.52
N SER A 646 27.53 -14.97 1.37
CA SER A 646 26.33 -14.19 1.07
C SER A 646 25.84 -14.49 -0.35
N GLY A 647 24.56 -14.24 -0.64
CA GLY A 647 23.97 -14.51 -1.95
C GLY A 647 22.46 -14.74 -1.90
N ILE A 648 21.86 -15.02 -3.06
CA ILE A 648 20.42 -15.27 -3.28
C ILE A 648 19.53 -14.04 -3.08
N GLY A 649 19.45 -13.51 -1.85
CA GLY A 649 18.51 -12.41 -1.54
C GLY A 649 18.95 -11.01 -2.00
N TYR A 650 20.25 -10.82 -2.24
CA TYR A 650 20.83 -9.54 -2.66
C TYR A 650 21.75 -9.72 -3.88
N MET A 651 21.82 -8.69 -4.72
CA MET A 651 22.28 -8.78 -6.12
C MET A 651 23.62 -8.05 -6.36
N ALA A 652 24.41 -7.84 -5.30
CA ALA A 652 25.73 -7.22 -5.39
C ALA A 652 26.59 -7.65 -4.18
N THR A 653 27.86 -7.22 -4.13
CA THR A 653 28.75 -7.49 -2.99
C THR A 653 28.15 -7.02 -1.66
N SER A 654 28.45 -7.74 -0.58
CA SER A 654 28.08 -7.33 0.78
C SER A 654 28.85 -6.10 1.25
N GLY A 655 30.04 -5.85 0.69
CA GLY A 655 30.96 -4.82 1.16
C GLY A 655 31.69 -5.19 2.47
N LEU A 656 31.48 -6.39 3.02
CA LEU A 656 32.12 -6.86 4.25
C LEU A 656 33.28 -7.80 3.93
N LYS A 657 34.52 -7.40 4.25
CA LYS A 657 35.72 -8.25 4.07
C LYS A 657 35.72 -9.55 4.89
N THR A 658 34.84 -9.66 5.87
CA THR A 658 34.68 -10.87 6.68
C THR A 658 33.81 -11.92 5.98
N VAL A 659 33.07 -11.55 4.92
CA VAL A 659 32.34 -12.47 4.05
C VAL A 659 33.33 -12.99 3.01
N ASP A 660 33.53 -14.31 2.97
CA ASP A 660 34.58 -14.93 2.17
C ASP A 660 34.12 -15.21 0.74
N TYR A 661 32.84 -15.57 0.58
CA TYR A 661 32.30 -16.06 -0.68
C TYR A 661 30.94 -15.44 -1.00
N PHE A 662 30.67 -15.22 -2.29
CA PHE A 662 29.38 -14.81 -2.81
C PHE A 662 28.84 -15.87 -3.77
N VAL A 663 27.63 -16.36 -3.51
CA VAL A 663 26.98 -17.40 -4.33
C VAL A 663 26.31 -16.75 -5.55
N THR A 664 26.69 -17.20 -6.73
CA THR A 664 26.23 -16.72 -8.04
C THR A 664 26.17 -17.90 -9.03
N ASP A 665 26.02 -17.63 -10.33
CA ASP A 665 26.10 -18.64 -11.39
C ASP A 665 26.92 -18.19 -12.59
N HIS A 666 27.07 -19.11 -13.55
CA HIS A 666 27.85 -18.90 -14.77
C HIS A 666 27.22 -17.89 -15.76
N TYR A 667 25.97 -17.46 -15.57
CA TYR A 667 25.27 -16.52 -16.44
C TYR A 667 25.24 -15.10 -15.88
N CYS A 668 25.00 -14.96 -14.58
CA CYS A 668 25.05 -13.71 -13.83
C CYS A 668 26.49 -13.20 -13.75
N ASP A 669 27.47 -14.06 -13.44
CA ASP A 669 28.89 -13.70 -13.43
C ASP A 669 29.72 -14.71 -14.24
N PRO A 670 29.74 -14.61 -15.59
CA PRO A 670 30.54 -15.51 -16.40
C PRO A 670 32.02 -15.50 -16.03
N GLU A 671 32.71 -16.63 -16.18
CA GLU A 671 34.16 -16.69 -15.99
C GLU A 671 34.88 -15.78 -16.98
N GLY A 672 35.85 -15.01 -16.51
CA GLY A 672 36.60 -14.08 -17.35
C GLY A 672 35.86 -12.79 -17.73
N SER A 673 34.64 -12.55 -17.22
CA SER A 673 33.91 -11.29 -17.42
C SER A 673 34.57 -10.09 -16.74
N GLY A 674 35.43 -10.34 -15.75
CA GLY A 674 35.96 -9.30 -14.85
C GLY A 674 35.06 -9.00 -13.65
N SER A 675 33.94 -9.72 -13.46
CA SER A 675 33.01 -9.54 -12.35
C SER A 675 33.71 -9.55 -10.98
N GLU A 676 34.74 -10.38 -10.80
CA GLU A 676 35.52 -10.49 -9.56
C GLU A 676 36.10 -9.16 -9.07
N ALA A 677 36.33 -8.18 -9.96
CA ALA A 677 36.84 -6.86 -9.57
C ALA A 677 35.83 -6.05 -8.74
N PHE A 678 34.55 -6.42 -8.76
CA PHE A 678 33.44 -5.71 -8.11
C PHE A 678 32.88 -6.44 -6.89
N TYR A 679 33.63 -7.41 -6.35
CA TYR A 679 33.28 -8.15 -5.14
C TYR A 679 34.43 -8.13 -4.14
N VAL A 680 34.10 -7.93 -2.87
CA VAL A 680 35.07 -8.22 -1.79
C VAL A 680 35.19 -9.73 -1.54
N GLU A 681 34.15 -10.48 -1.91
CA GLU A 681 34.03 -11.92 -1.80
C GLU A 681 34.64 -12.65 -3.02
N LYS A 682 35.02 -13.91 -2.82
CA LYS A 682 35.28 -14.83 -3.94
C LYS A 682 33.96 -15.36 -4.50
N LEU A 683 33.82 -15.41 -5.82
CA LEU A 683 32.59 -15.90 -6.46
C LEU A 683 32.53 -17.44 -6.43
N LEU A 684 31.46 -17.98 -5.83
CA LEU A 684 31.05 -19.39 -5.93
C LEU A 684 29.99 -19.50 -7.02
N ARG A 685 30.37 -20.06 -8.16
CA ARG A 685 29.49 -20.18 -9.34
C ARG A 685 28.85 -21.55 -9.38
N LEU A 686 27.52 -21.56 -9.34
CA LEU A 686 26.69 -22.74 -9.51
C LEU A 686 26.14 -22.83 -10.93
N THR A 687 25.45 -23.93 -11.23
CA THR A 687 24.69 -24.10 -12.47
C THR A 687 23.57 -23.04 -12.60
N SER A 688 22.88 -22.73 -11.49
CA SER A 688 21.84 -21.69 -11.43
C SER A 688 21.99 -20.87 -10.15
N GLN A 689 21.71 -19.56 -10.21
CA GLN A 689 21.87 -18.62 -9.09
C GLN A 689 21.01 -18.95 -7.86
N PHE A 690 19.90 -19.66 -8.08
CA PHE A 690 19.02 -20.19 -7.03
C PHE A 690 18.14 -21.31 -7.61
N CYS A 691 17.45 -22.03 -6.72
CA CYS A 691 16.48 -23.05 -7.10
C CYS A 691 15.07 -22.65 -6.64
N TYR A 692 14.13 -22.55 -7.59
CA TYR A 692 12.72 -22.23 -7.37
C TYR A 692 11.89 -23.49 -7.07
N ASN A 693 11.23 -23.52 -5.93
CA ASN A 693 10.24 -24.54 -5.57
C ASN A 693 8.83 -23.95 -5.69
N GLY A 694 8.25 -24.01 -6.90
CA GLY A 694 6.97 -23.37 -7.22
C GLY A 694 5.76 -23.90 -6.45
N TYR A 695 4.62 -23.25 -6.63
CA TYR A 695 3.38 -23.59 -5.94
C TYR A 695 2.81 -24.95 -6.37
N THR A 696 2.20 -25.64 -5.40
CA THR A 696 1.37 -26.83 -5.62
C THR A 696 -0.06 -26.41 -5.97
N HIS A 697 -0.79 -27.27 -6.69
CA HIS A 697 -2.22 -27.09 -7.01
C HIS A 697 -2.63 -25.89 -7.88
N LEU A 698 -1.72 -25.29 -8.65
CA LEU A 698 -2.08 -24.27 -9.64
C LEU A 698 -2.52 -24.90 -10.99
N PRO A 699 -3.55 -24.34 -11.66
CA PRO A 699 -3.95 -24.77 -12.99
C PRO A 699 -2.80 -24.62 -14.00
N ARG A 700 -2.76 -25.48 -15.02
CA ARG A 700 -1.79 -25.39 -16.12
C ARG A 700 -2.35 -24.46 -17.19
N SER A 701 -1.48 -23.65 -17.82
CA SER A 701 -1.83 -22.98 -19.07
C SER A 701 -2.11 -24.03 -20.15
N THR A 702 -3.14 -23.79 -20.96
CA THR A 702 -3.60 -24.69 -22.02
C THR A 702 -3.29 -24.18 -23.42
N GLY A 703 -2.66 -23.01 -23.52
CA GLY A 703 -2.40 -22.29 -24.78
C GLY A 703 -2.39 -20.78 -24.56
N THR A 704 -2.06 -20.03 -25.61
CA THR A 704 -1.99 -18.55 -25.53
C THR A 704 -3.40 -17.95 -25.44
N PRO A 705 -3.67 -17.14 -24.41
CA PRO A 705 -4.98 -16.50 -24.26
C PRO A 705 -5.37 -15.57 -25.42
N ALA A 706 -4.39 -14.98 -26.12
CA ALA A 706 -4.62 -14.13 -27.29
C ALA A 706 -5.46 -14.78 -28.39
N ARG A 707 -5.45 -16.12 -28.53
CA ARG A 707 -6.30 -16.82 -29.51
C ARG A 707 -7.79 -16.69 -29.21
N GLY A 708 -8.16 -16.69 -27.93
CA GLY A 708 -9.55 -16.52 -27.50
C GLY A 708 -9.98 -15.06 -27.47
N ARG A 709 -9.08 -14.16 -27.04
CA ARG A 709 -9.37 -12.73 -26.87
C ARG A 709 -9.19 -11.88 -28.12
N GLY A 710 -8.37 -12.30 -29.07
CA GLY A 710 -8.08 -11.56 -30.31
C GLY A 710 -7.04 -10.43 -30.18
N TYR A 711 -6.37 -10.31 -29.04
CA TYR A 711 -5.32 -9.32 -28.80
C TYR A 711 -4.24 -9.86 -27.85
N ILE A 712 -3.05 -9.25 -27.89
CA ILE A 712 -1.93 -9.58 -26.99
C ILE A 712 -2.09 -8.82 -25.67
N GLN A 713 -2.07 -9.53 -24.55
CA GLN A 713 -1.97 -8.96 -23.21
C GLN A 713 -0.51 -8.99 -22.73
N PHE A 714 0.15 -7.85 -22.75
CA PHE A 714 1.40 -7.64 -22.02
C PHE A 714 1.11 -7.44 -20.52
N ALA A 715 2.04 -7.83 -19.66
CA ALA A 715 1.95 -7.51 -18.24
C ALA A 715 3.32 -7.33 -17.56
N SER A 716 3.32 -6.62 -16.43
CA SER A 716 4.43 -6.65 -15.48
C SER A 716 3.89 -6.63 -14.05
N PHE A 717 4.20 -7.67 -13.28
CA PHE A 717 3.82 -7.80 -11.87
C PHE A 717 4.97 -7.40 -10.93
N ASN A 718 6.01 -6.77 -11.48
CA ASN A 718 7.14 -6.25 -10.74
C ASN A 718 6.71 -5.08 -9.83
N GLN A 719 7.48 -4.84 -8.78
CA GLN A 719 7.28 -3.67 -7.93
C GLN A 719 7.47 -2.37 -8.73
N TYR A 720 6.58 -1.40 -8.56
CA TYR A 720 6.56 -0.13 -9.29
C TYR A 720 7.87 0.67 -9.15
N GLN A 721 8.61 0.50 -8.05
CA GLN A 721 9.94 1.11 -7.88
C GLN A 721 11.00 0.62 -8.88
N LYS A 722 10.74 -0.49 -9.59
CA LYS A 722 11.58 -1.01 -10.65
C LYS A 722 11.31 -0.36 -12.01
N PHE A 723 10.27 0.47 -12.13
CA PHE A 723 9.80 1.01 -13.40
C PHE A 723 10.54 2.31 -13.70
N ARG A 724 11.37 2.31 -14.74
CA ARG A 724 12.17 3.47 -15.15
C ARG A 724 11.74 3.97 -16.53
N ASP A 725 11.82 5.27 -16.74
CA ASP A 725 11.33 5.91 -17.98
C ASP A 725 11.93 5.30 -19.26
N PRO A 726 13.23 4.95 -19.33
CA PRO A 726 13.78 4.30 -20.51
C PRO A 726 13.10 2.98 -20.89
N VAL A 727 12.83 2.10 -19.92
CA VAL A 727 12.14 0.82 -20.21
C VAL A 727 10.65 1.02 -20.48
N LEU A 728 10.01 2.01 -19.83
CA LEU A 728 8.63 2.37 -20.14
C LEU A 728 8.47 2.93 -21.56
N ARG A 729 9.44 3.69 -22.07
CA ARG A 729 9.46 4.12 -23.48
C ARG A 729 9.56 2.93 -24.43
N ALA A 730 10.38 1.93 -24.10
CA ALA A 730 10.44 0.69 -24.87
C ALA A 730 9.10 -0.05 -24.86
N TRP A 731 8.40 -0.10 -23.71
CA TRP A 731 7.06 -0.70 -23.64
C TRP A 731 6.03 0.06 -24.47
N GLN A 732 6.11 1.39 -24.47
CA GLN A 732 5.26 2.25 -25.29
C GLN A 732 5.49 1.96 -26.78
N GLU A 733 6.75 1.86 -27.23
CA GLU A 733 7.10 1.50 -28.61
C GLU A 733 6.60 0.10 -28.99
N ILE A 734 6.72 -0.89 -28.09
CA ILE A 734 6.16 -2.24 -28.29
C ILE A 734 4.65 -2.15 -28.53
N MET A 735 3.93 -1.37 -27.71
CA MET A 735 2.48 -1.22 -27.85
C MET A 735 2.05 -0.48 -29.12
N GLU A 736 2.87 0.45 -29.64
CA GLU A 736 2.62 1.09 -30.94
C GLU A 736 2.78 0.09 -32.10
N ARG A 737 3.81 -0.77 -32.03
CA ARG A 737 4.13 -1.76 -33.07
C ARG A 737 3.25 -3.01 -33.02
N VAL A 738 2.62 -3.28 -31.88
CA VAL A 738 1.63 -4.36 -31.69
C VAL A 738 0.26 -3.70 -31.46
N PRO A 739 -0.45 -3.29 -32.53
CA PRO A 739 -1.72 -2.60 -32.40
C PRO A 739 -2.74 -3.45 -31.63
N GLN A 740 -3.65 -2.80 -30.91
CA GLN A 740 -4.67 -3.42 -30.06
C GLN A 740 -4.15 -4.19 -28.82
N SER A 741 -2.83 -4.35 -28.65
CA SER A 741 -2.29 -4.97 -27.44
C SER A 741 -2.65 -4.17 -26.18
N ARG A 742 -2.79 -4.85 -25.03
CA ARG A 742 -3.08 -4.21 -23.74
C ARG A 742 -1.91 -4.43 -22.77
N LEU A 743 -1.78 -3.55 -21.78
CA LEU A 743 -0.75 -3.63 -20.74
C LEU A 743 -1.41 -3.71 -19.36
N LEU A 744 -1.09 -4.77 -18.61
CA LEU A 744 -1.54 -4.96 -17.23
C LEU A 744 -0.39 -4.73 -16.25
N LEU A 745 -0.56 -3.75 -15.37
CA LEU A 745 0.38 -3.45 -14.29
C LEU A 745 -0.24 -3.85 -12.95
N LYS A 746 0.31 -4.88 -12.31
CA LYS A 746 -0.22 -5.41 -11.03
C LYS A 746 0.81 -5.32 -9.92
N ASN A 747 0.51 -4.57 -8.87
CA ASN A 747 1.45 -4.37 -7.77
C ASN A 747 0.76 -3.85 -6.50
N ASN A 748 1.32 -4.17 -5.33
CA ASN A 748 0.90 -3.67 -4.02
C ASN A 748 1.03 -2.14 -3.88
N ALA A 749 1.94 -1.47 -4.61
CA ALA A 749 2.05 -0.01 -4.51
C ALA A 749 0.77 0.72 -4.95
N TYR A 750 -0.04 0.11 -5.81
CA TYR A 750 -1.29 0.71 -6.29
C TYR A 750 -2.38 0.75 -5.23
N SER A 751 -2.25 0.04 -4.10
CA SER A 751 -3.18 0.21 -2.98
C SER A 751 -2.94 1.48 -2.16
N LYS A 752 -1.86 2.22 -2.43
CA LYS A 752 -1.48 3.42 -1.68
C LYS A 752 -2.09 4.67 -2.32
N PRO A 753 -2.60 5.62 -1.52
CA PRO A 753 -3.21 6.84 -2.05
C PRO A 753 -2.29 7.66 -2.95
N GLY A 754 -2.81 8.13 -4.09
CA GLY A 754 -2.14 8.96 -5.08
C GLY A 754 -1.18 8.23 -6.04
N VAL A 755 -0.82 6.97 -5.77
CA VAL A 755 0.18 6.25 -6.58
C VAL A 755 -0.33 5.93 -7.98
N VAL A 756 -1.58 5.48 -8.12
CA VAL A 756 -2.15 5.16 -9.44
C VAL A 756 -2.33 6.42 -10.29
N GLN A 757 -2.78 7.53 -9.69
CA GLN A 757 -2.87 8.80 -10.41
C GLN A 757 -1.50 9.25 -10.93
N SER A 758 -0.45 9.20 -10.08
CA SER A 758 0.91 9.52 -10.52
C SER A 758 1.40 8.61 -11.65
N ALA A 759 1.16 7.29 -11.52
CA ALA A 759 1.55 6.32 -12.56
C ALA A 759 0.79 6.54 -13.87
N TYR A 760 -0.51 6.83 -13.80
CA TYR A 760 -1.35 7.16 -14.95
C TYR A 760 -0.82 8.41 -15.67
N GLU A 761 -0.56 9.50 -14.93
CA GLU A 761 -0.03 10.74 -15.50
C GLU A 761 1.37 10.58 -16.08
N ARG A 762 2.23 9.75 -15.45
CA ARG A 762 3.56 9.40 -15.96
C ARG A 762 3.46 8.65 -17.29
N LEU A 763 2.66 7.59 -17.38
CA LEU A 763 2.50 6.81 -18.61
C LEU A 763 1.86 7.67 -19.72
N ARG A 764 0.83 8.47 -19.40
CA ARG A 764 0.25 9.43 -20.36
C ARG A 764 1.29 10.40 -20.91
N ARG A 765 2.16 10.97 -20.07
CA ARG A 765 3.27 11.85 -20.51
C ARG A 765 4.31 11.15 -21.38
N LEU A 766 4.50 9.85 -21.18
CA LEU A 766 5.38 9.02 -22.00
C LEU A 766 4.75 8.59 -23.33
N GLY A 767 3.49 8.93 -23.59
CA GLY A 767 2.81 8.67 -24.86
C GLY A 767 2.01 7.37 -24.90
N PHE A 768 1.69 6.78 -23.74
CA PHE A 768 0.79 5.62 -23.71
C PHE A 768 -0.65 6.03 -24.04
N ASP A 769 -1.30 5.23 -24.87
CA ASP A 769 -2.76 5.21 -24.97
C ASP A 769 -3.33 4.52 -23.72
N MET A 770 -3.87 5.35 -22.83
CA MET A 770 -4.39 4.89 -21.54
C MET A 770 -5.68 4.07 -21.66
N SER A 771 -6.31 3.99 -22.84
CA SER A 771 -7.39 3.02 -23.09
C SER A 771 -6.92 1.57 -23.13
N ARG A 772 -5.60 1.36 -23.19
CA ARG A 772 -4.96 0.05 -23.30
C ARG A 772 -4.15 -0.33 -22.06
N VAL A 773 -4.14 0.50 -21.01
CA VAL A 773 -3.34 0.30 -19.79
C VAL A 773 -4.24 0.09 -18.59
N GLN A 774 -3.99 -0.99 -17.85
CA GLN A 774 -4.74 -1.37 -16.66
C GLN A 774 -3.84 -1.40 -15.42
N PHE A 775 -4.37 -0.89 -14.30
CA PHE A 775 -3.75 -1.00 -12.98
C PHE A 775 -4.55 -1.93 -12.07
N GLU A 776 -3.87 -2.87 -11.43
CA GLU A 776 -4.46 -3.76 -10.40
C GLU A 776 -3.61 -3.76 -9.13
N GLN A 777 -4.26 -3.74 -7.97
CA GLN A 777 -3.58 -4.00 -6.70
C GLN A 777 -3.13 -5.47 -6.61
N ALA A 778 -2.14 -5.75 -5.75
CA ALA A 778 -1.74 -7.12 -5.46
C ALA A 778 -2.90 -7.89 -4.76
N THR A 779 -3.02 -9.17 -5.07
CA THR A 779 -3.99 -10.10 -4.47
C THR A 779 -3.27 -11.39 -4.07
N GLN A 780 -3.83 -12.18 -3.16
CA GLN A 780 -3.19 -13.43 -2.70
C GLN A 780 -3.17 -14.51 -3.79
N ASP A 781 -4.17 -14.49 -4.67
CA ASP A 781 -4.40 -15.43 -5.77
C ASP A 781 -3.78 -14.96 -7.10
N TYR A 782 -2.93 -13.93 -7.08
CA TYR A 782 -2.42 -13.26 -8.29
C TYR A 782 -1.75 -14.20 -9.31
N MET A 783 -1.28 -15.38 -8.89
CA MET A 783 -0.76 -16.41 -9.79
C MET A 783 -1.78 -16.81 -10.87
N LEU A 784 -3.06 -16.87 -10.53
CA LEU A 784 -4.14 -17.17 -11.47
C LEU A 784 -4.24 -16.10 -12.56
N ARG A 785 -3.88 -14.86 -12.24
CA ARG A 785 -3.93 -13.74 -13.18
C ARG A 785 -2.91 -13.86 -14.31
N TYR A 786 -1.84 -14.63 -14.14
CA TYR A 786 -0.91 -14.93 -15.25
C TYR A 786 -1.56 -15.77 -16.36
N LEU A 787 -2.63 -16.51 -16.08
CA LEU A 787 -3.38 -17.24 -17.13
C LEU A 787 -4.04 -16.30 -18.13
N ASP A 788 -4.16 -15.02 -17.80
CA ASP A 788 -4.66 -13.97 -18.68
C ASP A 788 -3.54 -13.14 -19.32
N VAL A 789 -2.27 -13.53 -19.21
CA VAL A 789 -1.13 -12.78 -19.76
C VAL A 789 -0.51 -13.56 -20.91
N ASP A 790 -0.23 -12.90 -22.03
CA ASP A 790 0.44 -13.53 -23.18
C ASP A 790 1.96 -13.41 -23.08
N ILE A 791 2.47 -12.23 -22.72
CA ILE A 791 3.90 -11.93 -22.60
C ILE A 791 4.14 -11.07 -21.37
N ALA A 792 5.08 -11.48 -20.51
CA ALA A 792 5.54 -10.67 -19.40
C ALA A 792 6.73 -9.79 -19.84
N LEU A 793 6.64 -8.49 -19.53
CA LEU A 793 7.69 -7.52 -19.80
C LEU A 793 8.49 -7.26 -18.53
N ASP A 794 9.77 -7.63 -18.57
CA ASP A 794 10.69 -7.43 -17.45
C ASP A 794 11.18 -5.98 -17.36
N THR A 795 11.62 -5.58 -16.17
CA THR A 795 12.07 -4.23 -15.86
C THR A 795 13.59 -4.09 -15.91
N PHE A 796 14.08 -2.87 -16.13
CA PHE A 796 15.50 -2.52 -16.12
C PHE A 796 15.69 -1.19 -15.37
N PRO A 797 16.77 -0.99 -14.60
CA PRO A 797 17.94 -1.88 -14.39
C PRO A 797 17.76 -2.87 -13.23
N TRP A 798 16.55 -2.95 -12.67
CA TRP A 798 16.20 -3.94 -11.66
C TRP A 798 15.22 -4.95 -12.26
N PRO A 799 15.67 -6.12 -12.73
CA PRO A 799 14.80 -7.15 -13.28
C PRO A 799 13.98 -7.86 -12.21
N GLY A 800 13.05 -8.69 -12.66
CA GLY A 800 12.36 -9.68 -11.86
C GLY A 800 13.30 -10.77 -11.35
N GLY A 801 12.74 -11.61 -10.48
CA GLY A 801 13.40 -12.80 -9.95
C GLY A 801 12.34 -13.83 -9.60
N GLY A 802 11.69 -13.64 -8.44
CA GLY A 802 10.48 -14.39 -8.08
C GLY A 802 9.36 -14.22 -9.10
N THR A 803 9.01 -12.98 -9.44
CA THR A 803 7.98 -12.67 -10.45
C THR A 803 8.26 -13.30 -11.82
N THR A 804 9.52 -13.35 -12.24
CA THR A 804 9.96 -14.03 -13.46
C THR A 804 9.74 -15.54 -13.36
N CYS A 805 10.13 -16.17 -12.24
CA CYS A 805 9.89 -17.59 -12.00
C CYS A 805 8.39 -17.91 -12.00
N ASP A 806 7.58 -17.06 -11.36
CA ASP A 806 6.14 -17.21 -11.27
C ASP A 806 5.48 -17.12 -12.66
N ALA A 807 5.85 -16.14 -13.49
CA ALA A 807 5.38 -16.00 -14.85
C ALA A 807 5.70 -17.24 -15.70
N LEU A 808 6.98 -17.65 -15.73
CA LEU A 808 7.44 -18.82 -16.47
C LEU A 808 6.75 -20.11 -15.98
N TYR A 809 6.59 -20.28 -14.67
CA TYR A 809 5.89 -21.42 -14.07
C TYR A 809 4.40 -21.44 -14.42
N MET A 810 3.77 -20.28 -14.60
CA MET A 810 2.39 -20.14 -15.10
C MET A 810 2.24 -20.27 -16.61
N GLY A 811 3.35 -20.47 -17.34
CA GLY A 811 3.35 -20.64 -18.79
C GLY A 811 3.55 -19.33 -19.56
N VAL A 812 3.87 -18.22 -18.89
CA VAL A 812 4.00 -16.91 -19.55
C VAL A 812 5.47 -16.67 -19.92
N PRO A 813 5.81 -16.50 -21.21
CA PRO A 813 7.17 -16.12 -21.61
C PRO A 813 7.51 -14.70 -21.13
N VAL A 814 8.77 -14.50 -20.76
CA VAL A 814 9.29 -13.23 -20.23
C VAL A 814 10.34 -12.67 -21.19
N VAL A 815 10.21 -11.40 -21.60
CA VAL A 815 11.23 -10.68 -22.37
C VAL A 815 12.01 -9.77 -21.42
N SER A 816 13.34 -9.79 -21.52
CA SER A 816 14.24 -9.07 -20.60
C SER A 816 15.39 -8.37 -21.32
N TYR A 817 15.98 -7.37 -20.66
CA TYR A 817 17.14 -6.61 -21.12
C TYR A 817 18.18 -6.58 -20.00
N TYR A 818 19.44 -6.85 -20.31
CA TYR A 818 20.53 -6.92 -19.34
C TYR A 818 21.82 -6.26 -19.82
N THR A 819 22.71 -5.98 -18.88
CA THR A 819 24.05 -5.42 -19.08
C THR A 819 25.11 -6.29 -18.38
N GLU A 820 26.34 -5.83 -18.25
CA GLU A 820 27.44 -6.54 -17.57
C GLU A 820 27.26 -6.67 -16.05
N ARG A 821 26.44 -5.82 -15.42
CA ARG A 821 26.26 -5.79 -13.97
C ARG A 821 25.43 -6.98 -13.49
N HIS A 822 25.92 -7.76 -12.52
CA HIS A 822 25.23 -8.93 -11.94
C HIS A 822 23.72 -8.71 -11.70
N SER A 823 23.34 -7.60 -11.07
CA SER A 823 21.94 -7.33 -10.73
C SER A 823 21.00 -7.20 -11.93
N THR A 824 21.50 -6.88 -13.12
CA THR A 824 20.68 -6.78 -14.33
C THR A 824 20.49 -8.13 -15.02
N ARG A 825 21.25 -9.17 -14.63
CA ARG A 825 21.34 -10.47 -15.33
C ARG A 825 20.48 -11.58 -14.72
N PHE A 826 19.70 -11.29 -13.68
CA PHE A 826 18.87 -12.28 -13.00
C PHE A 826 17.90 -13.00 -13.95
N THR A 827 17.08 -12.26 -14.70
CA THR A 827 16.15 -12.87 -15.66
C THR A 827 16.89 -13.53 -16.83
N TYR A 828 18.03 -12.98 -17.28
CA TYR A 828 18.87 -13.62 -18.30
C TYR A 828 19.33 -15.01 -17.86
N SER A 829 19.84 -15.16 -16.64
CA SER A 829 20.23 -16.47 -16.10
C SER A 829 19.07 -17.47 -16.08
N LEU A 830 17.88 -17.03 -15.65
CA LEU A 830 16.68 -17.89 -15.63
C LEU A 830 16.31 -18.37 -17.04
N LEU A 831 16.26 -17.44 -18.00
CA LEU A 831 15.94 -17.73 -19.39
C LEU A 831 16.97 -18.65 -20.04
N ALA A 832 18.27 -18.42 -19.78
CA ALA A 832 19.33 -19.27 -20.30
C ALA A 832 19.25 -20.71 -19.76
N ASN A 833 18.99 -20.87 -18.45
CA ASN A 833 18.86 -22.19 -17.83
C ASN A 833 17.66 -23.01 -18.34
N ILE A 834 16.62 -22.37 -18.87
CA ILE A 834 15.46 -23.05 -19.48
C ILE A 834 15.52 -23.13 -21.01
N GLY A 835 16.64 -22.71 -21.61
CA GLY A 835 16.84 -22.76 -23.06
C GLY A 835 16.10 -21.68 -23.85
N LEU A 836 15.88 -20.51 -23.26
CA LEU A 836 15.22 -19.35 -23.85
C LEU A 836 16.05 -18.06 -23.76
N SER A 837 17.38 -18.18 -23.83
CA SER A 837 18.31 -17.03 -23.81
C SER A 837 17.99 -15.97 -24.86
N ASP A 838 17.39 -16.36 -25.99
CA ASP A 838 17.00 -15.45 -27.07
C ASP A 838 15.90 -14.45 -26.65
N LEU A 839 15.22 -14.67 -25.53
CA LEU A 839 14.27 -13.71 -24.95
C LEU A 839 14.94 -12.64 -24.06
N ALA A 840 16.26 -12.71 -23.89
CA ALA A 840 17.05 -11.75 -23.13
C ALA A 840 17.98 -10.96 -24.06
N SER A 841 17.72 -9.67 -24.15
CA SER A 841 18.40 -8.74 -25.05
C SER A 841 19.56 -8.00 -24.37
N THR A 842 20.56 -7.59 -25.17
CA THR A 842 21.70 -6.77 -24.72
C THR A 842 21.56 -5.30 -25.10
N SER A 843 20.45 -4.91 -25.75
CA SER A 843 20.11 -3.52 -26.01
C SER A 843 18.60 -3.31 -25.85
N LEU A 844 18.17 -2.07 -25.56
CA LEU A 844 16.74 -1.74 -25.52
C LEU A 844 16.05 -1.86 -26.88
N SER A 845 16.78 -1.65 -27.99
CA SER A 845 16.23 -1.85 -29.33
C SER A 845 15.91 -3.33 -29.57
N ASP A 846 16.84 -4.23 -29.22
CA ASP A 846 16.63 -5.67 -29.37
C ASP A 846 15.52 -6.18 -28.44
N TYR A 847 15.37 -5.57 -27.26
CA TYR A 847 14.27 -5.86 -26.34
C TYR A 847 12.90 -5.59 -26.98
N VAL A 848 12.76 -4.46 -27.66
CA VAL A 848 11.54 -4.11 -28.42
C VAL A 848 11.32 -5.11 -29.57
N GLU A 849 12.35 -5.36 -30.38
CA GLU A 849 12.25 -6.31 -31.50
C GLU A 849 11.84 -7.71 -31.03
N THR A 850 12.43 -8.18 -29.93
CA THR A 850 12.13 -9.49 -29.34
C THR A 850 10.67 -9.58 -28.91
N ALA A 851 10.16 -8.57 -28.20
CA ALA A 851 8.76 -8.54 -27.76
C ALA A 851 7.78 -8.47 -28.94
N VAL A 852 8.07 -7.64 -29.94
CA VAL A 852 7.24 -7.50 -31.16
C VAL A 852 7.23 -8.79 -31.98
N ALA A 853 8.40 -9.40 -32.19
CA ALA A 853 8.52 -10.66 -32.92
C ALA A 853 7.77 -11.80 -32.23
N LEU A 854 7.87 -11.88 -30.89
CA LEU A 854 7.15 -12.87 -30.11
C LEU A 854 5.63 -12.64 -30.17
N ALA A 855 5.17 -11.39 -30.03
CA ALA A 855 3.76 -11.01 -30.14
C ALA A 855 3.16 -11.30 -31.52
N GLY A 856 3.97 -11.23 -32.58
CA GLY A 856 3.57 -11.53 -33.96
C GLY A 856 3.46 -13.03 -34.28
N ASN A 857 3.87 -13.93 -33.38
CA ASN A 857 3.88 -15.37 -33.61
C ASN A 857 3.02 -16.14 -32.61
N LEU A 858 1.70 -16.18 -32.86
CA LEU A 858 0.73 -16.86 -32.01
C LEU A 858 0.94 -18.38 -31.91
N ASP A 859 1.57 -19.03 -32.90
CA ASP A 859 1.87 -20.46 -32.84
C ASP A 859 3.01 -20.73 -31.85
N LEU A 860 4.07 -19.91 -31.89
CA LEU A 860 5.16 -19.95 -30.92
C LEU A 860 4.67 -19.62 -29.51
N LEU A 861 3.86 -18.58 -29.35
CA LEU A 861 3.27 -18.23 -28.06
C LEU A 861 2.42 -19.37 -27.50
N ASP A 862 1.55 -19.98 -28.31
CA ASP A 862 0.73 -21.12 -27.86
C ASP A 862 1.58 -22.29 -27.38
N ALA A 863 2.66 -22.62 -28.12
CA ALA A 863 3.59 -23.68 -27.75
C ALA A 863 4.32 -23.34 -26.43
N LEU A 864 4.86 -22.13 -26.29
CA LEU A 864 5.52 -21.68 -25.06
C LEU A 864 4.57 -21.77 -23.86
N HIS A 865 3.32 -21.32 -24.01
CA HIS A 865 2.30 -21.40 -22.97
C HIS A 865 2.05 -22.81 -22.45
N ARG A 866 2.01 -23.80 -23.36
CA ARG A 866 1.80 -25.20 -22.99
C ARG A 866 3.04 -25.85 -22.36
N GLU A 867 4.24 -25.46 -22.80
CA GLU A 867 5.48 -26.19 -22.50
C GLU A 867 6.29 -25.60 -21.35
N LEU A 868 6.20 -24.28 -21.11
CA LEU A 868 7.11 -23.55 -20.21
C LEU A 868 7.16 -24.13 -18.79
N ARG A 869 6.02 -24.55 -18.23
CA ARG A 869 6.00 -25.19 -16.90
C ARG A 869 6.81 -26.48 -16.86
N ASP A 870 6.71 -27.31 -17.88
CA ASP A 870 7.44 -28.58 -17.91
C ASP A 870 8.93 -28.32 -18.21
N ARG A 871 9.27 -27.34 -19.08
CA ARG A 871 10.65 -26.87 -19.27
C ARG A 871 11.28 -26.40 -17.96
N MET A 872 10.59 -25.56 -17.20
CA MET A 872 11.01 -25.09 -15.87
C MET A 872 11.30 -26.26 -14.92
N LYS A 873 10.37 -27.22 -14.80
CA LYS A 873 10.52 -28.41 -13.93
C LYS A 873 11.71 -29.29 -14.29
N THR A 874 12.05 -29.38 -15.57
CA THR A 874 13.20 -30.18 -16.04
C THR A 874 14.53 -29.41 -16.06
N SER A 875 14.49 -28.11 -15.79
CA SER A 875 15.68 -27.24 -15.85
C SER A 875 16.43 -27.19 -14.51
N PRO A 876 17.69 -26.71 -14.51
CA PRO A 876 18.43 -26.44 -13.28
C PRO A 876 17.72 -25.48 -12.31
N VAL A 877 16.83 -24.60 -12.80
CA VAL A 877 16.10 -23.63 -11.97
C VAL A 877 15.17 -24.32 -10.96
N MET A 878 14.69 -25.53 -11.23
CA MET A 878 13.80 -26.28 -10.31
C MET A 878 14.38 -27.63 -9.86
N ASP A 879 15.61 -27.96 -10.24
CA ASP A 879 16.29 -29.20 -9.86
C ASP A 879 16.86 -29.10 -8.44
N GLN A 880 15.98 -29.28 -7.46
CA GLN A 880 16.31 -29.13 -6.04
C GLN A 880 17.43 -30.09 -5.59
N GLU A 881 17.39 -31.34 -6.06
CA GLU A 881 18.37 -32.35 -5.68
C GLU A 881 19.75 -32.03 -6.23
N ARG A 882 19.84 -31.62 -7.51
CA ARG A 882 21.13 -31.22 -8.07
C ARG A 882 21.64 -29.94 -7.42
N TYR A 883 20.78 -28.95 -7.22
CA TYR A 883 21.17 -27.67 -6.64
C TYR A 883 21.76 -27.83 -5.24
N ILE A 884 21.11 -28.60 -4.36
CA ILE A 884 21.64 -28.79 -3.00
C ILE A 884 22.90 -29.65 -3.00
N ARG A 885 23.02 -30.67 -3.86
CA ARG A 885 24.26 -31.45 -4.01
C ARG A 885 25.44 -30.58 -4.46
N GLU A 886 25.23 -29.73 -5.46
CA GLU A 886 26.24 -28.78 -5.95
C GLU A 886 26.67 -27.81 -4.84
N MET A 887 25.72 -27.27 -4.06
CA MET A 887 26.01 -26.44 -2.89
C MET A 887 26.81 -27.18 -1.81
N GLU A 888 26.47 -28.43 -1.52
CA GLU A 888 27.17 -29.26 -0.54
C GLU A 888 28.60 -29.61 -0.98
N GLU A 889 28.81 -29.84 -2.27
CA GLU A 889 30.14 -29.99 -2.86
C GLU A 889 30.97 -28.71 -2.66
N CYS A 890 30.37 -27.54 -2.91
CA CYS A 890 31.01 -26.25 -2.60
C CYS A 890 31.34 -26.13 -1.11
N TYR A 891 30.42 -26.48 -0.20
CA TYR A 891 30.65 -26.44 1.24
C TYR A 891 31.84 -27.32 1.67
N ARG A 892 31.93 -28.55 1.16
CA ARG A 892 33.06 -29.44 1.43
C ARG A 892 34.36 -28.87 0.87
N ALA A 893 34.34 -28.32 -0.35
CA ALA A 893 35.53 -27.76 -0.98
C ALA A 893 36.09 -26.58 -0.17
N VAL A 894 35.25 -25.61 0.20
CA VAL A 894 35.69 -24.46 0.99
C VAL A 894 36.10 -24.84 2.41
N TRP A 895 35.42 -25.81 3.03
CA TRP A 895 35.78 -26.34 4.35
C TRP A 895 37.15 -27.03 4.33
N ASN A 896 37.39 -27.93 3.38
CA ASN A 896 38.66 -28.63 3.24
C ASN A 896 39.84 -27.67 2.97
N ALA A 897 39.62 -26.62 2.17
CA ALA A 897 40.63 -25.58 1.94
C ALA A 897 40.98 -24.84 3.24
N TRP A 898 39.96 -24.43 4.02
CA TRP A 898 40.17 -23.78 5.31
C TRP A 898 40.90 -24.67 6.32
N GLU A 899 40.51 -25.95 6.44
CA GLU A 899 41.20 -26.90 7.34
C GLU A 899 42.67 -27.09 6.96
N SER A 900 42.98 -27.15 5.66
CA SER A 900 44.35 -27.31 5.16
C SER A 900 45.23 -26.10 5.49
N GLU A 901 44.68 -24.89 5.35
CA GLU A 901 45.37 -23.64 5.69
C GLU A 901 45.60 -23.50 7.21
N ASN A 902 44.67 -23.97 8.05
CA ASN A 902 44.73 -23.84 9.50
C ASN A 902 45.42 -25.02 10.23
N THR A 903 45.69 -26.13 9.54
CA THR A 903 46.51 -27.25 10.07
C THR A 903 48.01 -27.05 9.81
N SER A 904 48.37 -26.08 8.95
CA SER A 904 49.75 -25.80 8.53
C SER A 904 50.46 -24.70 9.36
N LEU A 905 49.80 -24.22 10.43
CA LEU A 905 50.28 -23.25 11.44
C LEU A 905 50.26 -23.92 12.82
#